data_AF-A0A833RZK5-F1
#
_entry.id   AF-A0A833RZK5-F1
#
_cell.length_a   1.000
_cell.length_b   1.000
_cell.length_c   1.000
_cell.angle_alpha   90.00
_cell.angle_beta   90.00
_cell.angle_gamma   90.00
#
_symmetry.space_group_name_H-M   'P 1'
#
loop_
_entity.id
_entity.type
_entity.pdbx_description
1 polymer ?
#
loop_
_entity_poly.entity_id
_entity_poly.type
_entity_poly.pdbx_seq_one_letter_code
_entity_poly.pdbx_strand_id
1 'polypeptide(L)'
;MREKDSIGKHVRNFMVQETVLKVIGIWPTRDGSSFGRWIFAVMTQISTICSLSMEVYRHCLDVDDTMDAFVMDLSSVVSLAKLLIMRWNSRHAYTLVDSVVKDWSVVDDSRHEDVMTKYFKRGRIVSLMILYLGYASGLSFIVKALPFADILSMKTSRNTANSTASLKSSLKLNYFLATYCVFGPQPLLHHICVLVLQAMHIFVNAVAHCANDGLFFSLTMHLCGQFEILKMNFAKFEIGELGGEKKLRILVKRHCQLAVLANDLEQTFNMIVLIQLLMSALLICVDGFVFLACLGTGDNVGALKSVVLMVTLLIQLYLYAYAGDALESRTEEIAQAVYQSLWYRSRGRAARDLVLIINRGNLSCHLTAGKFLSMNIFTFKEILKTSASYLSVLKVMMKTKEGKVMESLVDPRLAKMKTTLSKDFVYAMTPFKLLSWPVGTWPLQNYDIFAFMRTVITLILLSLMIAILHTELYFDSSDAEKNLDSVVLIACGSLAITKVASFRIWPMGLIYNFTSAIRDYNELRDEEKRAIVRKHAYMGRMACILMMGGAYASATLVMAVPVLVGERLENIVNVTEEKTLKYPMPSNHVMEFVKMPDSLYFVVFITEFFAMIVTCTGNVGSDVLFLGISFHVCGQIEILKLEFNQLANRNEKTMGHLVALVRRHVDLLNMVKMLNETIGSALIMQLFFSCVLICTSGFQFILALSIGNIVMILKTFILINTLLLQLFMYSYIGEYLKRRMEGIGNSLYFCRWYDIPRNVVKDMIYVIMKAQDPVFLKAGKLFVINLQTYMSIVKSSMSYLSVLRVMVNT
;
A
#
# COMPACT_ATOMS: atom_id res chain seq x y z
N MET A 1 33.57 -11.68 34.70
CA MET A 1 32.68 -12.50 33.84
C MET A 1 31.30 -12.72 34.46
N ARG A 2 31.17 -13.33 35.66
CA ARG A 2 29.85 -13.61 36.30
C ARG A 2 28.89 -12.40 36.37
N GLU A 3 29.42 -11.20 36.60
CA GLU A 3 28.62 -9.97 36.75
C GLU A 3 27.98 -9.48 35.45
N LYS A 4 28.73 -9.51 34.31
CA LYS A 4 28.16 -9.25 32.98
C LYS A 4 27.11 -10.29 32.58
N ASP A 5 27.28 -11.54 33.01
CA ASP A 5 26.28 -12.59 32.78
C ASP A 5 25.01 -12.38 33.62
N SER A 6 25.14 -11.81 34.82
CA SER A 6 24.03 -11.40 35.68
C SER A 6 23.19 -10.27 35.05
N ILE A 7 23.85 -9.17 34.64
CA ILE A 7 23.19 -8.05 33.95
C ILE A 7 22.54 -8.53 32.65
N GLY A 8 23.25 -9.34 31.87
CA GLY A 8 22.70 -9.99 30.69
C GLY A 8 21.50 -10.89 31.00
N LYS A 9 21.48 -11.61 32.13
CA LYS A 9 20.30 -12.40 32.57
C LYS A 9 19.12 -11.50 32.97
N HIS A 10 19.38 -10.38 33.65
CA HIS A 10 18.33 -9.41 33.97
C HIS A 10 17.70 -8.84 32.70
N VAL A 11 18.48 -8.26 31.79
CA VAL A 11 17.98 -7.69 30.53
C VAL A 11 17.22 -8.72 29.68
N ARG A 12 17.71 -9.97 29.61
CA ARG A 12 17.02 -11.09 28.94
C ARG A 12 15.67 -11.46 29.61
N ASN A 13 15.61 -11.53 30.94
CA ASN A 13 14.35 -11.76 31.67
C ASN A 13 13.36 -10.58 31.55
N PHE A 14 13.86 -9.38 31.27
CA PHE A 14 13.06 -8.18 31.12
C PHE A 14 12.38 -8.08 29.75
N MET A 15 13.01 -8.57 28.66
CA MET A 15 12.41 -8.63 27.33
C MET A 15 11.48 -9.84 27.17
N VAL A 16 10.19 -9.66 27.50
CA VAL A 16 9.12 -10.68 27.36
C VAL A 16 9.12 -11.37 25.98
N GLN A 17 9.41 -10.63 24.92
CA GLN A 17 9.43 -11.14 23.55
C GLN A 17 10.58 -12.13 23.28
N GLU A 18 11.63 -12.16 24.09
CA GLU A 18 12.76 -13.09 23.92
C GLU A 18 12.31 -14.54 24.08
N THR A 19 11.58 -14.86 25.14
CA THR A 19 11.03 -16.21 25.38
C THR A 19 10.11 -16.63 24.24
N VAL A 20 9.23 -15.71 23.83
CA VAL A 20 8.19 -15.95 22.83
C VAL A 20 8.79 -16.16 21.42
N LEU A 21 9.72 -15.29 21.00
CA LEU A 21 10.39 -15.40 19.70
C LEU A 21 11.41 -16.55 19.63
N LYS A 22 11.93 -17.05 20.77
CA LYS A 22 12.75 -18.28 20.84
C LYS A 22 11.95 -19.57 20.65
N VAL A 23 10.65 -19.57 20.97
CA VAL A 23 9.74 -20.70 20.68
C VAL A 23 9.58 -20.85 19.16
N ILE A 24 9.32 -19.73 18.45
CA ILE A 24 9.27 -19.70 16.98
C ILE A 24 10.67 -19.83 16.33
N GLY A 25 11.75 -19.51 17.05
CA GLY A 25 13.13 -19.61 16.55
C GLY A 25 13.61 -18.39 15.75
N ILE A 26 12.94 -17.25 15.89
CA ILE A 26 13.23 -15.99 15.18
C ILE A 26 14.11 -15.03 15.98
N TRP A 27 14.29 -15.26 17.28
CA TRP A 27 15.05 -14.38 18.14
C TRP A 27 16.44 -14.04 17.55
N PRO A 28 16.82 -12.74 17.37
CA PRO A 28 17.96 -12.38 16.53
C PRO A 28 19.33 -12.88 16.99
N THR A 29 19.48 -13.32 18.24
CA THR A 29 20.77 -13.78 18.76
C THR A 29 21.12 -15.21 18.34
N ARG A 30 22.42 -15.51 18.29
CA ARG A 30 22.96 -16.80 17.83
C ARG A 30 22.49 -18.00 18.68
N ASP A 31 22.25 -17.78 19.97
CA ASP A 31 21.76 -18.83 20.90
C ASP A 31 20.23 -18.99 20.88
N GLY A 32 19.50 -18.07 20.27
CA GLY A 32 18.03 -18.08 20.21
C GLY A 32 17.43 -18.36 18.82
N SER A 33 18.22 -18.28 17.76
CA SER A 33 17.78 -18.54 16.38
C SER A 33 17.96 -20.02 16.00
N SER A 34 16.88 -20.80 16.11
CA SER A 34 16.85 -22.20 15.69
C SER A 34 16.24 -22.32 14.30
N PHE A 35 17.05 -22.67 13.30
CA PHE A 35 16.61 -22.82 11.91
C PHE A 35 15.48 -23.86 11.76
N GLY A 36 15.55 -24.96 12.51
CA GLY A 36 14.50 -25.99 12.51
C GLY A 36 13.16 -25.49 13.06
N ARG A 37 13.15 -24.71 14.16
CA ARG A 37 11.92 -24.11 14.71
C ARG A 37 11.32 -23.07 13.76
N TRP A 38 12.17 -22.28 13.11
CA TRP A 38 11.73 -21.30 12.11
C TRP A 38 11.10 -21.99 10.89
N ILE A 39 11.71 -23.05 10.34
CA ILE A 39 11.11 -23.85 9.28
C ILE A 39 9.77 -24.42 9.74
N PHE A 40 9.69 -24.99 10.94
CA PHE A 40 8.44 -25.53 11.46
C PHE A 40 7.33 -24.47 11.53
N ALA A 41 7.63 -23.27 12.03
CA ALA A 41 6.68 -22.16 12.07
C ALA A 41 6.24 -21.69 10.67
N VAL A 42 7.17 -21.58 9.71
CA VAL A 42 6.88 -21.23 8.32
C VAL A 42 6.01 -22.30 7.64
N MET A 43 6.35 -23.59 7.80
CA MET A 43 5.55 -24.71 7.28
C MET A 43 4.15 -24.76 7.92
N THR A 44 4.05 -24.44 9.21
CA THR A 44 2.77 -24.32 9.93
C THR A 44 1.91 -23.23 9.29
N GLN A 45 2.45 -22.02 9.04
CA GLN A 45 1.68 -20.95 8.40
C GLN A 45 1.32 -21.23 6.93
N ILE A 46 2.23 -21.83 6.14
CA ILE A 46 1.94 -22.27 4.77
C ILE A 46 0.81 -23.32 4.77
N SER A 47 0.86 -24.28 5.72
CA SER A 47 -0.21 -25.26 5.92
C SER A 47 -1.55 -24.59 6.25
N THR A 48 -1.57 -23.55 7.11
CA THR A 48 -2.78 -22.79 7.41
C THR A 48 -3.35 -22.16 6.12
N ILE A 49 -2.52 -21.41 5.39
CA ILE A 49 -2.92 -20.71 4.16
C ILE A 49 -3.46 -21.70 3.12
N CYS A 50 -2.73 -22.78 2.85
CA CYS A 50 -3.18 -23.79 1.90
C CYS A 50 -4.51 -24.44 2.32
N SER A 51 -4.73 -24.68 3.63
CA SER A 51 -6.00 -25.26 4.10
C SER A 51 -7.18 -24.28 3.98
N LEU A 52 -7.01 -23.02 4.35
CA LEU A 52 -8.08 -22.02 4.32
C LEU A 52 -8.38 -21.54 2.89
N SER A 53 -7.34 -21.28 2.08
CA SER A 53 -7.50 -20.98 0.65
C SER A 53 -8.22 -22.12 -0.10
N MET A 54 -8.00 -23.38 0.27
CA MET A 54 -8.72 -24.52 -0.31
C MET A 54 -10.19 -24.60 0.15
N GLU A 55 -10.51 -24.20 1.38
CA GLU A 55 -11.90 -24.12 1.84
C GLU A 55 -12.65 -22.99 1.10
N VAL A 56 -12.05 -21.80 1.00
CA VAL A 56 -12.59 -20.66 0.23
C VAL A 56 -12.78 -21.02 -1.25
N TYR A 57 -11.86 -21.78 -1.84
CA TYR A 57 -11.98 -22.27 -3.21
C TYR A 57 -13.09 -23.33 -3.39
N ARG A 58 -13.32 -24.18 -2.39
CA ARG A 58 -14.35 -25.24 -2.45
C ARG A 58 -15.76 -24.75 -2.10
N HIS A 59 -15.90 -23.58 -1.47
CA HIS A 59 -17.16 -22.88 -1.22
C HIS A 59 -18.23 -23.77 -0.54
N CYS A 60 -17.85 -24.47 0.52
CA CYS A 60 -18.67 -25.52 1.15
C CYS A 60 -19.47 -25.10 2.40
N LEU A 61 -19.33 -23.85 2.85
CA LEU A 61 -19.87 -23.37 4.11
C LEU A 61 -20.55 -22.01 3.92
N ASP A 62 -21.34 -21.63 4.91
CA ASP A 62 -22.13 -20.40 4.90
C ASP A 62 -21.24 -19.15 4.74
N VAL A 63 -21.83 -18.02 4.35
CA VAL A 63 -21.09 -16.79 4.02
C VAL A 63 -20.26 -16.31 5.22
N ASP A 64 -20.75 -16.50 6.45
CA ASP A 64 -20.04 -16.09 7.66
C ASP A 64 -18.77 -16.94 7.93
N ASP A 65 -18.85 -18.25 7.75
CA ASP A 65 -17.71 -19.17 7.91
C ASP A 65 -16.67 -18.99 6.79
N THR A 66 -17.12 -18.71 5.57
CA THR A 66 -16.24 -18.40 4.43
C THR A 66 -15.47 -17.09 4.65
N MET A 67 -16.13 -16.07 5.24
CA MET A 67 -15.46 -14.82 5.61
C MET A 67 -14.49 -15.02 6.78
N ASP A 68 -14.82 -15.86 7.77
CA ASP A 68 -13.91 -16.19 8.88
C ASP A 68 -12.68 -16.98 8.42
N ALA A 69 -12.84 -17.88 7.44
CA ALA A 69 -11.71 -18.51 6.75
C ALA A 69 -10.82 -17.48 6.06
N PHE A 70 -11.41 -16.52 5.33
CA PHE A 70 -10.68 -15.44 4.65
C PHE A 70 -9.95 -14.50 5.62
N VAL A 71 -10.57 -14.13 6.75
CA VAL A 71 -9.94 -13.31 7.80
C VAL A 71 -8.72 -14.03 8.40
N MET A 72 -8.82 -15.34 8.67
CA MET A 72 -7.71 -16.13 9.20
C MET A 72 -6.62 -16.43 8.17
N ASP A 73 -6.97 -16.62 6.90
CA ASP A 73 -6.01 -16.75 5.79
C ASP A 73 -5.20 -15.45 5.64
N LEU A 74 -5.89 -14.30 5.54
CA LEU A 74 -5.28 -12.98 5.41
C LEU A 74 -4.39 -12.63 6.62
N SER A 75 -4.80 -13.03 7.83
CA SER A 75 -3.97 -12.93 9.05
C SER A 75 -2.72 -13.82 8.98
N SER A 76 -2.87 -15.07 8.50
CA SER A 76 -1.75 -16.02 8.33
C SER A 76 -0.75 -15.54 7.26
N VAL A 77 -1.21 -14.87 6.20
CA VAL A 77 -0.35 -14.21 5.19
C VAL A 77 0.49 -13.09 5.82
N VAL A 78 -0.10 -12.24 6.69
CA VAL A 78 0.65 -11.22 7.44
C VAL A 78 1.71 -11.86 8.33
N SER A 79 1.33 -12.89 9.08
CA SER A 79 2.25 -13.61 9.95
C SER A 79 3.40 -14.24 9.18
N LEU A 80 3.13 -14.97 8.09
CA LEU A 80 4.15 -15.53 7.20
C LEU A 80 5.10 -14.43 6.69
N ALA A 81 4.58 -13.31 6.20
CA ALA A 81 5.40 -12.19 5.75
C ALA A 81 6.31 -11.64 6.87
N LYS A 82 5.80 -11.47 8.10
CA LYS A 82 6.60 -11.08 9.27
C LYS A 82 7.70 -12.11 9.59
N LEU A 83 7.39 -13.41 9.57
CA LEU A 83 8.36 -14.49 9.81
C LEU A 83 9.52 -14.48 8.80
N LEU A 84 9.22 -14.20 7.52
CA LEU A 84 10.20 -14.15 6.44
C LEU A 84 11.06 -12.86 6.50
N ILE A 85 10.42 -11.69 6.65
CA ILE A 85 11.13 -10.40 6.66
C ILE A 85 12.03 -10.27 7.90
N MET A 86 11.57 -10.71 9.07
CA MET A 86 12.40 -10.69 10.29
C MET A 86 13.63 -11.59 10.14
N ARG A 87 13.50 -12.73 9.45
CA ARG A 87 14.63 -13.62 9.17
C ARG A 87 15.61 -12.98 8.17
N TRP A 88 15.11 -12.35 7.11
CA TRP A 88 15.90 -11.63 6.11
C TRP A 88 16.71 -10.48 6.75
N ASN A 89 16.06 -9.66 7.58
CA ASN A 89 16.65 -8.51 8.27
C ASN A 89 17.35 -8.86 9.60
N SER A 90 17.54 -10.14 9.90
CA SER A 90 18.06 -10.62 11.21
C SER A 90 19.41 -10.01 11.62
N ARG A 91 20.25 -9.57 10.67
CA ARG A 91 21.50 -8.85 10.96
C ARG A 91 21.26 -7.48 11.62
N HIS A 92 20.33 -6.69 11.11
CA HIS A 92 19.99 -5.38 11.69
C HIS A 92 19.26 -5.55 13.02
N ALA A 93 18.34 -6.52 13.11
CA ALA A 93 17.68 -6.91 14.35
C ALA A 93 18.68 -7.35 15.44
N TYR A 94 19.74 -8.07 15.07
CA TYR A 94 20.83 -8.43 15.99
C TYR A 94 21.57 -7.20 16.52
N THR A 95 21.98 -6.27 15.64
CA THR A 95 22.68 -5.03 16.05
C THR A 95 21.86 -4.21 17.06
N LEU A 96 20.54 -4.13 16.86
CA LEU A 96 19.63 -3.45 17.78
C LEU A 96 19.60 -4.12 19.16
N VAL A 97 19.40 -5.45 19.21
CA VAL A 97 19.34 -6.22 20.47
C VAL A 97 20.70 -6.22 21.20
N ASP A 98 21.81 -6.33 20.47
CA ASP A 98 23.17 -6.25 21.01
C ASP A 98 23.46 -4.85 21.57
N SER A 99 22.95 -3.77 20.94
CA SER A 99 23.03 -2.42 21.52
C SER A 99 22.26 -2.32 22.83
N VAL A 100 21.05 -2.90 22.93
CA VAL A 100 20.28 -2.91 24.20
C VAL A 100 21.12 -3.54 25.32
N VAL A 101 21.67 -4.74 25.09
CA VAL A 101 22.48 -5.44 26.10
C VAL A 101 23.74 -4.65 26.47
N LYS A 102 24.42 -4.04 25.50
CA LYS A 102 25.61 -3.21 25.73
C LYS A 102 25.28 -1.96 26.53
N ASP A 103 24.24 -1.23 26.15
CA ASP A 103 23.82 0.00 26.80
C ASP A 103 23.52 -0.26 28.30
N TRP A 104 22.72 -1.29 28.61
CA TRP A 104 22.44 -1.69 30.00
C TRP A 104 23.66 -2.20 30.78
N SER A 105 24.75 -2.58 30.12
CA SER A 105 25.99 -3.03 30.78
C SER A 105 26.99 -1.92 31.10
N VAL A 106 26.65 -0.66 30.77
CA VAL A 106 27.51 0.53 30.90
C VAL A 106 26.80 1.67 31.68
N VAL A 107 25.62 1.40 32.26
CA VAL A 107 24.89 2.38 33.08
C VAL A 107 25.44 2.39 34.50
N ASP A 108 26.18 3.46 34.84
CA ASP A 108 26.67 3.74 36.19
C ASP A 108 26.01 4.98 36.84
N ASP A 109 25.30 5.83 36.07
CA ASP A 109 24.58 7.02 36.57
C ASP A 109 23.12 6.63 36.89
N SER A 110 22.69 6.81 38.15
CA SER A 110 21.33 6.48 38.59
C SER A 110 20.24 7.23 37.82
N ARG A 111 20.51 8.44 37.31
CA ARG A 111 19.55 9.17 36.46
C ARG A 111 19.43 8.56 35.06
N HIS A 112 20.48 7.92 34.54
CA HIS A 112 20.41 7.17 33.28
C HIS A 112 19.65 5.85 33.49
N GLU A 113 19.88 5.19 34.62
CA GLU A 113 19.13 3.98 35.03
C GLU A 113 17.63 4.26 35.18
N ASP A 114 17.23 5.35 35.83
CA ASP A 114 15.83 5.77 35.98
C ASP A 114 15.15 5.98 34.62
N VAL A 115 15.80 6.70 33.69
CA VAL A 115 15.27 6.97 32.35
C VAL A 115 15.15 5.67 31.55
N MET A 116 16.18 4.83 31.54
CA MET A 116 16.13 3.54 30.84
C MET A 116 15.06 2.63 31.44
N THR A 117 14.94 2.56 32.76
CA THR A 117 13.91 1.79 33.46
C THR A 117 12.49 2.27 33.14
N LYS A 118 12.27 3.58 33.04
CA LYS A 118 10.99 4.20 32.65
C LYS A 118 10.56 3.78 31.23
N TYR A 119 11.44 3.94 30.23
CA TYR A 119 11.15 3.53 28.85
C TYR A 119 11.01 2.01 28.72
N PHE A 120 11.82 1.26 29.46
CA PHE A 120 11.77 -0.20 29.46
C PHE A 120 10.44 -0.72 30.03
N LYS A 121 10.01 -0.24 31.21
CA LYS A 121 8.72 -0.59 31.81
C LYS A 121 7.57 -0.34 30.84
N ARG A 122 7.60 0.80 30.13
CA ARG A 122 6.61 1.13 29.09
C ARG A 122 6.62 0.14 27.93
N GLY A 123 7.79 -0.17 27.38
CA GLY A 123 7.95 -1.16 26.31
C GLY A 123 7.45 -2.54 26.73
N ARG A 124 7.72 -2.97 27.97
CA ARG A 124 7.25 -4.24 28.54
C ARG A 124 5.73 -4.31 28.72
N ILE A 125 5.11 -3.26 29.28
CA ILE A 125 3.65 -3.21 29.48
C ILE A 125 2.92 -3.30 28.13
N VAL A 126 3.34 -2.51 27.15
CA VAL A 126 2.75 -2.53 25.81
C VAL A 126 2.99 -3.86 25.10
N SER A 127 4.20 -4.42 25.18
CA SER A 127 4.51 -5.76 24.65
C SER A 127 3.59 -6.85 25.22
N LEU A 128 3.35 -6.85 26.53
CA LEU A 128 2.42 -7.78 27.18
C LEU A 128 0.98 -7.55 26.72
N MET A 129 0.55 -6.29 26.63
CA MET A 129 -0.80 -5.93 26.20
C MET A 129 -1.10 -6.43 24.78
N ILE A 130 -0.20 -6.22 23.80
CA ILE A 130 -0.37 -6.73 22.43
C ILE A 130 -0.42 -8.27 22.43
N LEU A 131 0.47 -8.92 23.20
CA LEU A 131 0.52 -10.39 23.28
C LEU A 131 -0.78 -10.98 23.85
N TYR A 132 -1.33 -10.40 24.92
CA TYR A 132 -2.60 -10.84 25.50
C TYR A 132 -3.80 -10.56 24.58
N LEU A 133 -3.82 -9.43 23.87
CA LEU A 133 -4.84 -9.14 22.87
C LEU A 133 -4.78 -10.14 21.71
N GLY A 134 -3.58 -10.48 21.23
CA GLY A 134 -3.39 -11.52 20.20
C GLY A 134 -3.82 -12.92 20.62
N TYR A 135 -3.59 -13.29 21.89
CA TYR A 135 -4.14 -14.54 22.42
C TYR A 135 -5.65 -14.47 22.65
N ALA A 136 -6.21 -13.33 23.04
CA ALA A 136 -7.66 -13.14 23.17
C ALA A 136 -8.38 -13.23 21.82
N SER A 137 -7.80 -12.66 20.75
CA SER A 137 -8.32 -12.83 19.39
C SER A 137 -8.13 -14.25 18.87
N GLY A 138 -7.04 -14.95 19.18
CA GLY A 138 -6.90 -16.37 18.85
C GLY A 138 -7.90 -17.26 19.59
N LEU A 139 -8.17 -16.93 20.86
CA LEU A 139 -9.14 -17.64 21.71
C LEU A 139 -10.59 -17.42 21.25
N SER A 140 -10.95 -16.26 20.69
CA SER A 140 -12.32 -16.01 20.25
C SER A 140 -12.74 -16.90 19.06
N PHE A 141 -11.83 -17.30 18.18
CA PHE A 141 -12.09 -18.33 17.16
C PHE A 141 -12.37 -19.70 17.79
N ILE A 142 -11.59 -20.10 18.81
CA ILE A 142 -11.81 -21.35 19.55
C ILE A 142 -13.16 -21.31 20.29
N VAL A 143 -13.55 -20.16 20.85
CA VAL A 143 -14.83 -19.98 21.54
C VAL A 143 -16.02 -20.02 20.57
N LYS A 144 -15.92 -19.45 19.36
CA LYS A 144 -16.97 -19.59 18.31
C LYS A 144 -17.16 -21.05 17.89
N ALA A 145 -16.08 -21.83 17.81
CA ALA A 145 -16.13 -23.25 17.43
C ALA A 145 -16.65 -24.20 18.52
N LEU A 146 -16.63 -23.79 19.80
CA LEU A 146 -17.12 -24.62 20.90
C LEU A 146 -18.64 -24.44 21.10
N PRO A 147 -19.43 -25.53 21.25
CA PRO A 147 -20.88 -25.47 21.42
C PRO A 147 -21.28 -25.04 22.86
N PHE A 148 -20.88 -23.84 23.26
CA PHE A 148 -21.15 -23.29 24.60
C PHE A 148 -22.65 -23.16 24.90
N ALA A 149 -23.48 -22.86 23.89
CA ALA A 149 -24.93 -22.80 24.03
C ALA A 149 -25.54 -24.16 24.42
N ASP A 150 -25.11 -25.24 23.77
CA ASP A 150 -25.57 -26.61 24.08
C ASP A 150 -25.05 -27.09 25.44
N ILE A 151 -23.84 -26.69 25.83
CA ILE A 151 -23.28 -27.01 27.15
C ILE A 151 -24.02 -26.25 28.26
N LEU A 152 -24.44 -25.01 28.03
CA LEU A 152 -25.27 -24.25 28.97
C LEU A 152 -26.69 -24.85 29.07
N SER A 153 -27.32 -25.19 27.94
CA SER A 153 -28.65 -25.80 27.93
C SER A 153 -28.64 -27.17 28.62
N MET A 154 -27.58 -27.96 28.45
CA MET A 154 -27.35 -29.23 29.17
C MET A 154 -27.21 -29.02 30.70
N LYS A 155 -26.79 -27.85 31.18
CA LYS A 155 -26.71 -27.55 32.61
C LYS A 155 -28.06 -27.13 33.20
N THR A 156 -28.91 -26.48 32.41
CA THR A 156 -30.32 -26.19 32.76
C THR A 156 -31.18 -27.47 32.68
N SER A 157 -30.90 -28.35 31.72
CA SER A 157 -31.58 -29.63 31.50
C SER A 157 -31.02 -30.77 32.37
N ARG A 158 -30.76 -30.50 33.66
CA ARG A 158 -30.41 -31.54 34.66
C ARG A 158 -31.56 -31.94 35.59
N ASN A 159 -32.71 -31.28 35.48
CA ASN A 159 -33.89 -31.53 36.33
C ASN A 159 -34.88 -32.55 35.76
N THR A 160 -34.60 -33.15 34.60
CA THR A 160 -35.44 -34.21 34.01
C THR A 160 -34.57 -35.40 33.61
N ALA A 161 -34.63 -36.46 34.42
CA ALA A 161 -33.89 -37.69 34.16
C ALA A 161 -34.48 -38.48 32.97
N ASN A 162 -33.68 -39.41 32.43
CA ASN A 162 -34.00 -40.41 31.40
C ASN A 162 -33.82 -39.98 29.93
N SER A 163 -32.56 -39.86 29.48
CA SER A 163 -32.17 -40.05 28.06
C SER A 163 -30.66 -40.32 27.91
N THR A 164 -30.18 -41.44 28.45
CA THR A 164 -28.76 -41.86 28.34
C THR A 164 -28.38 -42.43 26.97
N ALA A 165 -29.35 -42.70 26.08
CA ALA A 165 -29.12 -43.28 24.75
C ALA A 165 -29.01 -42.25 23.61
N SER A 166 -29.76 -41.13 23.66
CA SER A 166 -29.67 -40.07 22.63
C SER A 166 -28.44 -39.17 22.77
N LEU A 167 -27.84 -39.13 23.97
CA LEU A 167 -26.73 -38.26 24.35
C LEU A 167 -25.45 -38.46 23.49
N LYS A 168 -25.31 -39.59 22.81
CA LYS A 168 -24.10 -39.93 22.02
C LYS A 168 -24.13 -39.41 20.58
N SER A 169 -25.25 -38.84 20.12
CA SER A 169 -25.46 -38.51 18.69
C SER A 169 -25.51 -37.00 18.37
N SER A 170 -25.54 -36.11 19.35
CA SER A 170 -25.77 -34.66 19.14
C SER A 170 -24.52 -33.78 19.25
N LEU A 171 -23.40 -34.27 19.78
CA LEU A 171 -22.17 -33.48 19.89
C LEU A 171 -21.38 -33.49 18.57
N LYS A 172 -21.85 -32.73 17.56
CA LYS A 172 -21.04 -32.39 16.38
C LYS A 172 -19.84 -31.55 16.84
N LEU A 173 -18.66 -32.17 16.86
CA LEU A 173 -17.43 -31.49 17.24
C LEU A 173 -16.93 -30.68 16.03
N ASN A 174 -17.13 -29.37 16.08
CA ASN A 174 -16.70 -28.45 15.02
C ASN A 174 -15.19 -28.19 15.10
N TYR A 175 -14.58 -27.99 13.93
CA TYR A 175 -13.18 -27.59 13.82
C TYR A 175 -12.97 -26.14 14.30
N PHE A 176 -11.79 -25.81 14.85
CA PHE A 176 -11.48 -24.45 15.36
C PHE A 176 -11.34 -23.41 14.24
N LEU A 177 -11.06 -23.85 13.01
CA LEU A 177 -11.17 -23.04 11.79
C LEU A 177 -12.09 -23.76 10.81
N ALA A 178 -12.77 -22.99 9.97
CA ALA A 178 -13.55 -23.47 8.83
C ALA A 178 -12.65 -24.23 7.83
N THR A 179 -12.59 -25.55 7.99
CA THR A 179 -11.83 -26.51 7.15
C THR A 179 -12.60 -27.83 7.02
N TYR A 180 -13.93 -27.77 7.10
CA TYR A 180 -14.80 -28.95 7.09
C TYR A 180 -14.71 -29.69 5.75
N CYS A 181 -14.56 -28.95 4.65
CA CYS A 181 -14.48 -29.50 3.30
C CYS A 181 -13.08 -29.98 2.89
N VAL A 182 -12.02 -29.52 3.57
CA VAL A 182 -10.66 -30.06 3.40
C VAL A 182 -10.52 -31.44 4.06
N PHE A 183 -10.99 -31.62 5.29
CA PHE A 183 -10.78 -32.85 6.05
C PHE A 183 -11.97 -33.81 6.07
N GLY A 184 -13.21 -33.32 5.95
CA GLY A 184 -14.43 -34.14 6.00
C GLY A 184 -14.71 -34.76 7.38
N PRO A 185 -15.73 -35.64 7.46
CA PRO A 185 -16.01 -36.43 8.65
C PRO A 185 -14.94 -37.53 8.83
N GLN A 186 -14.04 -37.31 9.80
CA GLN A 186 -12.92 -38.21 10.11
C GLN A 186 -13.18 -39.01 11.40
N PRO A 187 -12.60 -40.22 11.57
CA PRO A 187 -12.65 -40.95 12.82
C PRO A 187 -11.96 -40.16 13.94
N LEU A 188 -12.46 -40.33 15.17
CA LEU A 188 -12.16 -39.48 16.35
C LEU A 188 -10.66 -39.14 16.53
N LEU A 189 -9.76 -40.10 16.33
CA LEU A 189 -8.32 -39.91 16.50
C LEU A 189 -7.74 -38.93 15.47
N HIS A 190 -8.14 -39.04 14.20
CA HIS A 190 -7.72 -38.11 13.15
C HIS A 190 -8.31 -36.70 13.37
N HIS A 191 -9.56 -36.62 13.81
CA HIS A 191 -10.20 -35.35 14.16
C HIS A 191 -9.48 -34.63 15.31
N ILE A 192 -9.08 -35.35 16.37
CA ILE A 192 -8.26 -34.79 17.47
C ILE A 192 -6.91 -34.30 16.95
N CYS A 193 -6.24 -35.04 16.05
CA CYS A 193 -4.99 -34.58 15.43
C CYS A 193 -5.17 -33.27 14.63
N VAL A 194 -6.27 -33.11 13.90
CA VAL A 194 -6.59 -31.86 13.18
C VAL A 194 -6.86 -30.70 14.15
N LEU A 195 -7.59 -30.92 15.24
CA LEU A 195 -7.81 -29.88 16.27
C LEU A 195 -6.49 -29.44 16.93
N VAL A 196 -5.57 -30.37 17.22
CA VAL A 196 -4.23 -30.05 17.74
C VAL A 196 -3.41 -29.26 16.71
N LEU A 197 -3.48 -29.61 15.43
CA LEU A 197 -2.84 -28.88 14.34
C LEU A 197 -3.41 -27.46 14.20
N GLN A 198 -4.73 -27.29 14.31
CA GLN A 198 -5.39 -25.98 14.27
C GLN A 198 -5.07 -25.10 15.48
N ALA A 199 -5.01 -25.69 16.68
CA ALA A 199 -4.53 -24.98 17.87
C ALA A 199 -3.08 -24.50 17.69
N MET A 200 -2.22 -25.30 17.06
CA MET A 200 -0.87 -24.90 16.66
C MET A 200 -0.88 -23.80 15.58
N HIS A 201 -1.76 -23.87 14.57
CA HIS A 201 -1.92 -22.81 13.55
C HIS A 201 -2.27 -21.47 14.20
N ILE A 202 -3.28 -21.44 15.08
CA ILE A 202 -3.73 -20.23 15.81
C ILE A 202 -2.62 -19.71 16.72
N PHE A 203 -1.97 -20.58 17.49
CA PHE A 203 -0.88 -20.19 18.38
C PHE A 203 0.30 -19.59 17.62
N VAL A 204 0.77 -20.24 16.56
CA VAL A 204 1.88 -19.73 15.73
C VAL A 204 1.47 -18.43 15.04
N ASN A 205 0.23 -18.30 14.55
CA ASN A 205 -0.26 -17.05 13.95
C ASN A 205 -0.28 -15.89 14.97
N ALA A 206 -0.94 -16.07 16.12
CA ALA A 206 -1.04 -15.05 17.17
C ALA A 206 0.35 -14.57 17.64
N VAL A 207 1.28 -15.51 17.83
CA VAL A 207 2.65 -15.21 18.27
C VAL A 207 3.46 -14.55 17.15
N ALA A 208 3.44 -15.08 15.93
CA ALA A 208 4.14 -14.51 14.77
C ALA A 208 3.68 -13.07 14.48
N HIS A 209 2.38 -12.82 14.63
CA HIS A 209 1.81 -11.50 14.47
C HIS A 209 2.23 -10.56 15.60
N CYS A 210 1.98 -10.91 16.86
CA CYS A 210 2.04 -9.96 17.98
C CYS A 210 3.44 -9.79 18.59
N ALA A 211 4.29 -10.82 18.55
CA ALA A 211 5.62 -10.75 19.17
C ALA A 211 6.59 -9.86 18.38
N ASN A 212 6.45 -9.80 17.06
CA ASN A 212 7.21 -8.89 16.19
C ASN A 212 6.83 -7.42 16.47
N ASP A 213 5.54 -7.13 16.68
CA ASP A 213 5.01 -5.79 16.92
C ASP A 213 5.45 -5.28 18.31
N GLY A 214 5.44 -6.18 19.30
CA GLY A 214 5.99 -5.90 20.62
C GLY A 214 7.52 -5.71 20.61
N LEU A 215 8.27 -6.49 19.83
CA LEU A 215 9.72 -6.31 19.67
C LEU A 215 10.04 -4.94 19.05
N PHE A 216 9.34 -4.57 17.97
CA PHE A 216 9.44 -3.25 17.35
C PHE A 216 9.22 -2.13 18.38
N PHE A 217 8.12 -2.20 19.14
CA PHE A 217 7.77 -1.17 20.12
C PHE A 217 8.82 -1.09 21.24
N SER A 218 9.30 -2.22 21.75
CA SER A 218 10.32 -2.29 22.79
C SER A 218 11.68 -1.71 22.34
N LEU A 219 12.13 -2.03 21.12
CA LEU A 219 13.37 -1.47 20.55
C LEU A 219 13.24 0.04 20.31
N THR A 220 12.08 0.50 19.81
CA THR A 220 11.81 1.93 19.62
C THR A 220 11.83 2.67 20.96
N MET A 221 11.18 2.15 22.01
CA MET A 221 11.19 2.77 23.33
C MET A 221 12.60 2.81 23.96
N HIS A 222 13.42 1.77 23.80
CA HIS A 222 14.83 1.81 24.23
C HIS A 222 15.59 2.94 23.53
N LEU A 223 15.45 3.06 22.22
CA LEU A 223 16.10 4.09 21.43
C LEU A 223 15.64 5.51 21.83
N CYS A 224 14.35 5.71 22.11
CA CYS A 224 13.83 6.96 22.69
C CYS A 224 14.48 7.29 24.04
N GLY A 225 14.66 6.29 24.92
CA GLY A 225 15.35 6.46 26.20
C GLY A 225 16.83 6.84 26.03
N GLN A 226 17.52 6.27 25.04
CA GLN A 226 18.90 6.64 24.72
C GLN A 226 19.02 8.07 24.17
N PHE A 227 18.06 8.51 23.36
CA PHE A 227 18.00 9.91 22.91
C PHE A 227 17.64 10.88 24.07
N GLU A 228 16.79 10.48 25.04
CA GLU A 228 16.52 11.27 26.26
C GLU A 228 17.78 11.40 27.14
N ILE A 229 18.56 10.33 27.33
CA ILE A 229 19.88 10.39 28.00
C ILE A 229 20.86 11.31 27.27
N LEU A 230 20.95 11.19 25.94
CA LEU A 230 21.81 12.04 25.12
C LEU A 230 21.43 13.53 25.24
N LYS A 231 20.13 13.83 25.21
CA LYS A 231 19.58 15.18 25.46
C LYS A 231 20.00 15.71 26.83
N MET A 232 19.85 14.92 27.90
CA MET A 232 20.26 15.31 29.25
C MET A 232 21.76 15.60 29.33
N ASN A 233 22.59 14.82 28.64
CA ASN A 233 24.04 15.00 28.62
C ASN A 233 24.47 16.23 27.81
N PHE A 234 23.75 16.59 26.74
CA PHE A 234 23.93 17.87 26.05
C PHE A 234 23.45 19.07 26.86
N ALA A 235 22.35 18.95 27.60
CA ALA A 235 21.84 20.03 28.45
C ALA A 235 22.76 20.34 29.65
N LYS A 236 23.51 19.34 30.16
CA LYS A 236 24.55 19.50 31.19
C LYS A 236 25.93 19.95 30.64
N PHE A 237 26.07 20.18 29.33
CA PHE A 237 27.38 20.40 28.71
C PHE A 237 27.82 21.87 28.77
N GLU A 238 28.79 22.17 29.64
CA GLU A 238 29.46 23.48 29.69
C GLU A 238 30.82 23.46 28.99
N ILE A 239 31.05 24.49 28.16
CA ILE A 239 32.22 24.57 27.26
C ILE A 239 33.42 25.25 27.95
N GLY A 240 33.21 25.82 29.13
CA GLY A 240 34.26 26.48 29.93
C GLY A 240 35.18 25.53 30.69
N GLU A 241 34.83 24.24 30.82
CA GLU A 241 35.63 23.27 31.58
C GLU A 241 36.84 22.74 30.79
N LEU A 242 37.93 22.49 31.54
CA LEU A 242 39.13 21.84 31.02
C LEU A 242 38.80 20.44 30.49
N GLY A 243 38.81 20.27 29.16
CA GLY A 243 38.45 19.01 28.49
C GLY A 243 37.08 18.98 27.79
N GLY A 244 36.37 20.12 27.70
CA GLY A 244 35.09 20.24 26.99
C GLY A 244 35.08 19.64 25.57
N GLU A 245 36.15 19.80 24.78
CA GLU A 245 36.25 19.20 23.43
C GLU A 245 36.27 17.67 23.44
N LYS A 246 36.87 17.04 24.48
CA LYS A 246 36.86 15.58 24.64
C LYS A 246 35.46 15.10 25.02
N LYS A 247 34.77 15.80 25.93
CA LYS A 247 33.37 15.53 26.28
C LYS A 247 32.45 15.67 25.06
N LEU A 248 32.55 16.75 24.29
CA LEU A 248 31.76 16.98 23.07
C LEU A 248 31.96 15.86 22.04
N ARG A 249 33.21 15.42 21.81
CA ARG A 249 33.51 14.31 20.88
C ARG A 249 32.83 13.01 21.29
N ILE A 250 32.72 12.72 22.59
CA ILE A 250 32.03 11.54 23.11
C ILE A 250 30.52 11.65 22.84
N LEU A 251 29.91 12.81 23.11
CA LEU A 251 28.48 13.06 22.84
C LEU A 251 28.14 12.98 21.35
N VAL A 252 28.95 13.57 20.48
CA VAL A 252 28.79 13.48 19.02
C VAL A 252 28.92 12.03 18.54
N LYS A 253 29.93 11.29 19.01
CA LYS A 253 30.10 9.87 18.66
C LYS A 253 28.88 9.05 19.07
N ARG A 254 28.31 9.31 20.26
CA ARG A 254 27.08 8.66 20.73
C ARG A 254 25.87 9.04 19.88
N HIS A 255 25.70 10.32 19.52
CA HIS A 255 24.64 10.77 18.62
C HIS A 255 24.68 10.04 17.27
N CYS A 256 25.85 9.94 16.65
CA CYS A 256 26.02 9.20 15.40
C CYS A 256 25.69 7.70 15.55
N GLN A 257 26.07 7.07 16.66
CA GLN A 257 25.72 5.66 16.94
C GLN A 257 24.20 5.48 17.07
N LEU A 258 23.51 6.33 17.81
CA LEU A 258 22.04 6.25 17.96
C LEU A 258 21.32 6.53 16.63
N ALA A 259 21.83 7.43 15.79
CA ALA A 259 21.27 7.67 14.46
C ALA A 259 21.45 6.46 13.50
N VAL A 260 22.56 5.73 13.61
CA VAL A 260 22.74 4.45 12.87
C VAL A 260 21.75 3.40 13.36
N LEU A 261 21.56 3.27 14.68
CA LEU A 261 20.57 2.36 15.27
C LEU A 261 19.13 2.73 14.88
N ALA A 262 18.79 4.02 14.76
CA ALA A 262 17.50 4.47 14.24
C ALA A 262 17.27 4.02 12.79
N ASN A 263 18.31 4.11 11.94
CA ASN A 263 18.27 3.59 10.58
C ASN A 263 18.21 2.05 10.54
N ASP A 264 18.91 1.32 11.41
CA ASP A 264 18.81 -0.15 11.50
C ASP A 264 17.41 -0.59 11.93
N LEU A 265 16.76 0.16 12.83
CA LEU A 265 15.37 -0.03 13.24
C LEU A 265 14.41 0.20 12.06
N GLU A 266 14.58 1.29 11.31
CA GLU A 266 13.80 1.54 10.09
C GLU A 266 14.02 0.42 9.06
N GLN A 267 15.26 0.03 8.78
CA GLN A 267 15.58 -1.03 7.82
C GLN A 267 15.03 -2.40 8.22
N THR A 268 15.00 -2.71 9.52
CA THR A 268 14.44 -3.96 10.04
C THR A 268 12.92 -4.05 9.83
N PHE A 269 12.20 -2.97 10.14
CA PHE A 269 10.74 -3.00 10.27
C PHE A 269 9.95 -2.28 9.18
N ASN A 270 10.54 -1.48 8.29
CA ASN A 270 9.78 -0.68 7.31
C ASN A 270 8.78 -1.51 6.47
N MET A 271 9.19 -2.64 5.90
CA MET A 271 8.30 -3.53 5.13
C MET A 271 7.27 -4.24 6.02
N ILE A 272 7.62 -4.55 7.28
CA ILE A 272 6.68 -5.12 8.26
C ILE A 272 5.56 -4.12 8.55
N VAL A 273 5.90 -2.86 8.81
CA VAL A 273 4.94 -1.77 9.06
C VAL A 273 4.04 -1.55 7.84
N LEU A 274 4.59 -1.60 6.62
CA LEU A 274 3.80 -1.46 5.38
C LEU A 274 2.76 -2.58 5.22
N ILE A 275 3.19 -3.83 5.35
CA ILE A 275 2.31 -5.00 5.24
C ILE A 275 1.25 -4.95 6.35
N GLN A 276 1.64 -4.58 7.58
CA GLN A 276 0.68 -4.39 8.66
C GLN A 276 -0.38 -3.33 8.31
N LEU A 277 0.02 -2.17 7.78
CA LEU A 277 -0.92 -1.10 7.44
C LEU A 277 -1.92 -1.51 6.34
N LEU A 278 -1.41 -2.08 5.25
CA LEU A 278 -2.24 -2.54 4.12
C LEU A 278 -3.22 -3.63 4.56
N MET A 279 -2.72 -4.64 5.27
CA MET A 279 -3.49 -5.83 5.61
C MET A 279 -4.42 -5.58 6.80
N SER A 280 -4.06 -4.72 7.77
CA SER A 280 -5.00 -4.30 8.83
C SER A 280 -6.18 -3.51 8.27
N ALA A 281 -5.97 -2.69 7.23
CA ALA A 281 -7.07 -1.99 6.58
C ALA A 281 -8.05 -2.99 5.95
N LEU A 282 -7.55 -4.01 5.25
CA LEU A 282 -8.38 -5.08 4.68
C LEU A 282 -9.08 -5.92 5.77
N LEU A 283 -8.33 -6.36 6.79
CA LEU A 283 -8.86 -7.14 7.92
C LEU A 283 -9.97 -6.39 8.66
N ILE A 284 -9.78 -5.11 9.01
CA ILE A 284 -10.82 -4.30 9.69
C ILE A 284 -12.08 -4.16 8.81
N CYS A 285 -11.94 -4.12 7.48
CA CYS A 285 -13.09 -4.00 6.59
C CYS A 285 -13.88 -5.33 6.46
N VAL A 286 -13.19 -6.46 6.33
CA VAL A 286 -13.85 -7.78 6.25
C VAL A 286 -14.42 -8.19 7.62
N ASP A 287 -13.69 -7.98 8.70
CA ASP A 287 -14.16 -8.27 10.06
C ASP A 287 -15.28 -7.32 10.50
N GLY A 288 -15.25 -6.05 10.11
CA GLY A 288 -16.36 -5.11 10.29
C GLY A 288 -17.62 -5.51 9.49
N PHE A 289 -17.43 -6.10 8.30
CA PHE A 289 -18.50 -6.70 7.51
C PHE A 289 -19.10 -7.94 8.20
N VAL A 290 -18.27 -8.83 8.76
CA VAL A 290 -18.69 -10.00 9.57
C VAL A 290 -19.44 -9.56 10.84
N PHE A 291 -18.90 -8.63 11.61
CA PHE A 291 -19.55 -8.04 12.80
C PHE A 291 -20.99 -7.59 12.52
N LEU A 292 -21.20 -6.89 11.41
CA LEU A 292 -22.51 -6.39 11.02
C LEU A 292 -23.49 -7.51 10.62
N ALA A 293 -23.01 -8.62 10.05
CA ALA A 293 -23.86 -9.79 9.79
C ALA A 293 -24.21 -10.56 11.07
N CYS A 294 -23.25 -10.74 11.99
CA CYS A 294 -23.50 -11.34 13.30
C CYS A 294 -24.55 -10.55 14.11
N LEU A 295 -24.54 -9.22 14.01
CA LEU A 295 -25.59 -8.38 14.59
C LEU A 295 -26.97 -8.57 13.93
N GLY A 296 -27.01 -8.80 12.61
CA GLY A 296 -28.26 -9.09 11.89
C GLY A 296 -28.86 -10.47 12.20
N THR A 297 -28.01 -11.48 12.41
CA THR A 297 -28.44 -12.85 12.77
C THR A 297 -28.64 -13.08 14.26
N GLY A 298 -28.23 -12.14 15.11
CA GLY A 298 -28.28 -12.26 16.57
C GLY A 298 -27.17 -13.13 17.19
N ASP A 299 -26.12 -13.47 16.43
CA ASP A 299 -24.95 -14.18 16.95
C ASP A 299 -24.05 -13.25 17.78
N ASN A 300 -24.36 -13.21 19.08
CA ASN A 300 -23.56 -12.48 20.08
C ASN A 300 -22.11 -12.99 20.21
N VAL A 301 -21.82 -14.26 19.86
CA VAL A 301 -20.48 -14.84 19.99
C VAL A 301 -19.61 -14.44 18.79
N GLY A 302 -20.12 -14.54 17.57
CA GLY A 302 -19.50 -14.02 16.36
C GLY A 302 -19.27 -12.51 16.42
N ALA A 303 -20.27 -11.74 16.89
CA ALA A 303 -20.13 -10.29 17.07
C ALA A 303 -19.04 -9.94 18.10
N LEU A 304 -18.98 -10.64 19.24
CA LEU A 304 -17.93 -10.45 20.24
C LEU A 304 -16.53 -10.79 19.70
N LYS A 305 -16.40 -11.88 18.93
CA LYS A 305 -15.15 -12.27 18.26
C LYS A 305 -14.63 -11.15 17.36
N SER A 306 -15.48 -10.56 16.52
CA SER A 306 -15.10 -9.46 15.63
C SER A 306 -14.80 -8.16 16.39
N VAL A 307 -15.53 -7.82 17.45
CA VAL A 307 -15.17 -6.66 18.30
C VAL A 307 -13.76 -6.81 18.89
N VAL A 308 -13.42 -7.99 19.41
CA VAL A 308 -12.08 -8.27 19.97
C VAL A 308 -10.99 -8.16 18.89
N LEU A 309 -11.24 -8.67 17.68
CA LEU A 309 -10.29 -8.60 16.57
C LEU A 309 -10.10 -7.16 16.06
N MET A 310 -11.18 -6.43 15.78
CA MET A 310 -11.13 -5.03 15.34
C MET A 310 -10.40 -4.12 16.36
N VAL A 311 -10.70 -4.26 17.66
CA VAL A 311 -10.01 -3.51 18.72
C VAL A 311 -8.52 -3.84 18.75
N THR A 312 -8.15 -5.11 18.60
CA THR A 312 -6.75 -5.55 18.57
C THR A 312 -5.98 -4.93 17.39
N LEU A 313 -6.57 -4.92 16.19
CA LEU A 313 -5.97 -4.34 14.98
C LEU A 313 -5.82 -2.81 15.09
N LEU A 314 -6.83 -2.11 15.63
CA LEU A 314 -6.77 -0.67 15.86
C LEU A 314 -5.69 -0.29 16.88
N ILE A 315 -5.54 -1.07 17.96
CA ILE A 315 -4.49 -0.88 18.96
C ILE A 315 -3.10 -1.10 18.35
N GLN A 316 -2.90 -2.15 17.53
CA GLN A 316 -1.64 -2.38 16.83
C GLN A 316 -1.27 -1.19 15.93
N LEU A 317 -2.20 -0.70 15.10
CA LEU A 317 -1.98 0.47 14.24
C LEU A 317 -1.63 1.74 15.03
N TYR A 318 -2.33 1.99 16.15
CA TYR A 318 -2.01 3.09 17.06
C TYR A 318 -0.59 2.99 17.61
N LEU A 319 -0.15 1.81 18.04
CA LEU A 319 1.16 1.62 18.66
C LEU A 319 2.32 1.81 17.68
N TYR A 320 2.14 1.46 16.40
CA TYR A 320 3.12 1.80 15.36
C TYR A 320 3.27 3.31 15.17
N ALA A 321 2.16 4.03 15.09
CA ALA A 321 2.17 5.49 14.97
C ALA A 321 2.72 6.16 16.23
N TYR A 322 2.35 5.68 17.41
CA TYR A 322 2.86 6.20 18.68
C TYR A 322 4.38 6.01 18.83
N ALA A 323 4.90 4.85 18.44
CA ALA A 323 6.32 4.56 18.54
C ALA A 323 7.16 5.46 17.62
N GLY A 324 6.72 5.68 16.38
CA GLY A 324 7.41 6.58 15.45
C GLY A 324 7.31 8.05 15.85
N ASP A 325 6.13 8.50 16.32
CA ASP A 325 5.92 9.85 16.87
C ASP A 325 6.86 10.15 18.07
N ALA A 326 6.95 9.19 19.00
CA ALA A 326 7.82 9.30 20.16
C ALA A 326 9.31 9.33 19.78
N LEU A 327 9.72 8.61 18.73
CA LEU A 327 11.10 8.65 18.24
C LEU A 327 11.40 9.97 17.53
N GLU A 328 10.50 10.40 16.65
CA GLU A 328 10.58 11.67 15.91
C GLU A 328 10.78 12.84 16.88
N SER A 329 9.86 13.00 17.83
CA SER A 329 9.91 14.01 18.90
C SER A 329 11.22 13.96 19.70
N ARG A 330 11.67 12.76 20.13
CA ARG A 330 12.89 12.63 20.93
C ARG A 330 14.17 12.97 20.17
N THR A 331 14.17 12.82 18.85
CA THR A 331 15.32 13.25 18.02
C THR A 331 15.34 14.75 17.76
N GLU A 332 14.18 15.39 17.60
CA GLU A 332 14.06 16.85 17.44
C GLU A 332 14.50 17.61 18.71
N GLU A 333 14.11 17.11 19.89
CA GLU A 333 14.49 17.69 21.20
C GLU A 333 16.00 17.82 21.43
N ILE A 334 16.84 17.10 20.67
CA ILE A 334 18.31 17.16 20.76
C ILE A 334 18.82 18.50 20.21
N ALA A 335 18.28 18.97 19.08
CA ALA A 335 18.66 20.27 18.52
C ALA A 335 18.27 21.40 19.48
N GLN A 336 17.09 21.31 20.09
CA GLN A 336 16.63 22.27 21.09
C GLN A 336 17.52 22.29 22.33
N ALA A 337 17.90 21.12 22.87
CA ALA A 337 18.80 21.03 24.02
C ALA A 337 20.21 21.57 23.74
N VAL A 338 20.74 21.35 22.53
CA VAL A 338 22.04 21.91 22.12
C VAL A 338 21.94 23.43 21.88
N TYR A 339 20.83 23.93 21.35
CA TYR A 339 20.58 25.37 21.22
C TYR A 339 20.41 26.08 22.58
N GLN A 340 19.85 25.40 23.58
CA GLN A 340 19.74 25.90 24.95
C GLN A 340 21.06 25.85 25.74
N SER A 341 22.10 25.18 25.24
CA SER A 341 23.44 25.19 25.83
C SER A 341 24.13 26.56 25.68
N LEU A 342 25.25 26.77 26.39
CA LEU A 342 26.07 27.99 26.30
C LEU A 342 26.90 28.09 25.00
N TRP A 343 26.33 27.68 23.85
CA TRP A 343 27.03 27.59 22.56
C TRP A 343 27.61 28.93 22.10
N TYR A 344 26.98 30.06 22.44
CA TYR A 344 27.46 31.41 22.12
C TYR A 344 28.73 31.82 22.89
N ARG A 345 29.10 31.10 23.96
CA ARG A 345 30.40 31.27 24.65
C ARG A 345 31.52 30.41 24.04
N SER A 346 31.18 29.49 23.14
CA SER A 346 32.17 28.63 22.49
C SER A 346 32.96 29.35 21.42
N ARG A 347 34.23 28.96 21.23
CA ARG A 347 35.14 29.56 20.24
C ARG A 347 35.69 28.49 19.29
N GLY A 348 36.04 28.89 18.07
CA GLY A 348 36.84 28.08 17.15
C GLY A 348 36.13 26.87 16.53
N ARG A 349 36.51 25.66 16.94
CA ARG A 349 36.00 24.39 16.34
C ARG A 349 34.72 23.92 17.03
N ALA A 350 34.68 23.93 18.36
CA ALA A 350 33.50 23.54 19.15
C ALA A 350 32.21 24.28 18.74
N ALA A 351 32.30 25.57 18.42
CA ALA A 351 31.16 26.37 17.94
C ALA A 351 30.56 25.81 16.64
N ARG A 352 31.42 25.41 15.70
CA ARG A 352 31.02 24.84 14.40
C ARG A 352 30.46 23.44 14.58
N ASP A 353 31.07 22.64 15.44
CA ASP A 353 30.58 21.30 15.78
C ASP A 353 29.17 21.35 16.40
N LEU A 354 28.90 22.32 17.29
CA LEU A 354 27.56 22.52 17.88
C LEU A 354 26.51 22.96 16.86
N VAL A 355 26.86 23.87 15.94
CA VAL A 355 25.97 24.26 14.82
C VAL A 355 25.66 23.07 13.90
N LEU A 356 26.64 22.19 13.65
CA LEU A 356 26.42 20.95 12.90
C LEU A 356 25.48 19.97 13.64
N ILE A 357 25.58 19.88 14.98
CA ILE A 357 24.67 19.04 15.79
C ILE A 357 23.25 19.60 15.76
N ILE A 358 23.07 20.92 15.92
CA ILE A 358 21.74 21.58 15.83
C ILE A 358 21.12 21.33 14.45
N ASN A 359 21.88 21.60 13.37
CA ASN A 359 21.42 21.36 12.00
C ASN A 359 21.09 19.88 11.74
N ARG A 360 21.84 18.93 12.30
CA ARG A 360 21.54 17.50 12.16
C ARG A 360 20.36 17.06 13.02
N GLY A 361 20.18 17.60 14.22
CA GLY A 361 19.06 17.29 15.12
C GLY A 361 17.71 17.83 14.61
N ASN A 362 17.73 18.91 13.81
CA ASN A 362 16.57 19.40 13.08
C ASN A 362 16.10 18.45 11.94
N LEU A 363 16.86 17.38 11.63
CA LEU A 363 16.38 16.25 10.84
C LEU A 363 16.07 15.07 11.78
N SER A 364 14.83 15.00 12.24
CA SER A 364 14.35 13.92 13.09
C SER A 364 14.43 12.55 12.41
N CYS A 365 14.50 11.47 13.20
CA CYS A 365 14.55 10.10 12.69
C CYS A 365 13.12 9.54 12.55
N HIS A 366 12.55 9.64 11.36
CA HIS A 366 11.22 9.12 11.07
C HIS A 366 11.23 7.59 10.88
N LEU A 367 10.27 6.90 11.48
CA LEU A 367 9.96 5.51 11.12
C LEU A 367 8.94 5.50 9.98
N THR A 368 9.20 4.72 8.93
CA THR A 368 8.36 4.73 7.73
C THR A 368 7.74 3.36 7.43
N ALA A 369 6.48 3.36 6.98
CA ALA A 369 5.83 2.20 6.40
C ALA A 369 6.37 1.99 4.97
N GLY A 370 7.37 1.13 4.81
CA GLY A 370 7.99 0.79 3.52
C GLY A 370 8.58 1.99 2.77
N LYS A 371 8.99 3.04 3.49
CA LYS A 371 9.33 4.37 2.93
C LYS A 371 8.16 5.10 2.25
N PHE A 372 6.91 4.63 2.37
CA PHE A 372 5.71 5.21 1.75
C PHE A 372 4.96 6.20 2.63
N LEU A 373 5.05 6.08 3.96
CA LEU A 373 4.30 6.88 4.92
C LEU A 373 5.11 7.05 6.21
N SER A 374 5.20 8.26 6.77
CA SER A 374 5.78 8.45 8.11
C SER A 374 4.79 8.05 9.20
N MET A 375 5.24 7.20 10.12
CA MET A 375 4.44 6.71 11.24
C MET A 375 4.53 7.69 12.39
N ASN A 376 3.59 8.63 12.47
CA ASN A 376 3.47 9.55 13.60
C ASN A 376 2.00 9.74 13.99
N ILE A 377 1.75 10.40 15.13
CA ILE A 377 0.40 10.49 15.70
C ILE A 377 -0.50 11.39 14.85
N PHE A 378 0.09 12.32 14.09
CA PHE A 378 -0.62 13.09 13.07
C PHE A 378 -1.14 12.20 11.94
N THR A 379 -0.30 11.32 11.37
CA THR A 379 -0.71 10.34 10.37
C THR A 379 -1.84 9.44 10.90
N PHE A 380 -1.73 8.93 12.13
CA PHE A 380 -2.81 8.13 12.75
C PHE A 380 -4.08 8.94 12.99
N LYS A 381 -3.95 10.19 13.48
CA LYS A 381 -5.07 11.11 13.65
C LYS A 381 -5.75 11.41 12.33
N GLU A 382 -5.03 11.64 11.24
CA GLU A 382 -5.62 11.81 9.91
C GLU A 382 -6.23 10.51 9.38
N ILE A 383 -5.67 9.32 9.66
CA ILE A 383 -6.31 8.03 9.36
C ILE A 383 -7.65 7.87 10.10
N LEU A 384 -7.76 8.31 11.36
CA LEU A 384 -9.02 8.26 12.12
C LEU A 384 -10.00 9.38 11.72
N LYS A 385 -9.51 10.62 11.63
CA LYS A 385 -10.27 11.83 11.29
C LYS A 385 -10.80 11.77 9.87
N THR A 386 -10.10 11.17 8.91
CA THR A 386 -10.68 10.90 7.58
C THR A 386 -11.93 10.03 7.74
N SER A 387 -11.89 8.89 8.42
CA SER A 387 -13.10 8.08 8.71
C SER A 387 -14.23 8.89 9.35
N ALA A 388 -13.95 9.69 10.37
CA ALA A 388 -14.97 10.48 11.08
C ALA A 388 -15.49 11.68 10.27
N SER A 389 -14.62 12.30 9.46
CA SER A 389 -14.97 13.40 8.56
C SER A 389 -15.81 12.88 7.39
N TYR A 390 -15.56 11.68 6.88
CA TYR A 390 -16.43 11.06 5.88
C TYR A 390 -17.80 10.70 6.46
N LEU A 391 -17.90 10.22 7.71
CA LEU A 391 -19.19 10.07 8.40
C LEU A 391 -19.97 11.40 8.51
N SER A 392 -19.27 12.51 8.77
CA SER A 392 -19.89 13.83 8.90
C SER A 392 -20.29 14.42 7.54
N VAL A 393 -19.45 14.23 6.51
CA VAL A 393 -19.73 14.66 5.13
C VAL A 393 -20.84 13.82 4.51
N LEU A 394 -20.93 12.52 4.80
CA LEU A 394 -22.04 11.64 4.41
C LEU A 394 -23.38 12.17 4.92
N LYS A 395 -23.42 12.71 6.15
CA LYS A 395 -24.61 13.32 6.75
C LYS A 395 -24.99 14.67 6.13
N VAL A 396 -24.02 15.42 5.59
CA VAL A 396 -24.24 16.75 4.98
C VAL A 396 -24.54 16.65 3.48
N MET A 397 -23.92 15.73 2.76
CA MET A 397 -24.12 15.52 1.31
C MET A 397 -25.47 14.86 0.96
N MET A 398 -26.31 14.55 1.95
CA MET A 398 -27.74 14.25 1.72
C MET A 398 -28.58 15.49 1.34
N LYS A 399 -27.99 16.70 1.27
CA LYS A 399 -28.68 17.90 0.78
C LYS A 399 -27.91 18.64 -0.33
N THR A 400 -28.58 18.71 -1.49
CA THR A 400 -28.40 19.67 -2.58
C THR A 400 -27.24 19.40 -3.57
N LYS A 401 -27.45 19.78 -4.84
CA LYS A 401 -26.75 19.28 -6.04
C LYS A 401 -26.52 20.42 -7.06
N GLU A 402 -25.50 20.28 -7.93
CA GLU A 402 -25.23 21.04 -9.19
C GLU A 402 -24.81 22.54 -9.06
N GLY A 403 -23.96 23.16 -9.92
CA GLY A 403 -22.99 22.64 -10.92
C GLY A 403 -22.56 23.63 -12.05
N LYS A 404 -21.24 23.68 -12.39
CA LYS A 404 -20.61 24.16 -13.68
C LYS A 404 -20.59 25.71 -14.00
N VAL A 405 -19.73 26.33 -14.86
CA VAL A 405 -18.51 25.99 -15.68
C VAL A 405 -17.74 27.25 -16.21
N MET A 406 -16.41 27.13 -16.46
CA MET A 406 -15.39 27.81 -17.36
C MET A 406 -15.58 29.29 -17.93
N GLU A 407 -14.64 29.99 -18.62
CA GLU A 407 -13.56 29.67 -19.60
C GLU A 407 -12.48 30.78 -19.85
N SER A 408 -11.49 30.47 -20.74
CA SER A 408 -10.51 31.30 -21.51
C SER A 408 -9.03 31.19 -21.05
N LEU A 409 -7.95 31.38 -21.86
CA LEU A 409 -7.70 31.58 -23.32
C LEU A 409 -6.20 31.28 -23.68
N VAL A 410 -5.70 31.67 -24.88
CA VAL A 410 -4.26 31.81 -25.34
C VAL A 410 -3.51 30.50 -25.70
N ASP A 411 -2.56 30.39 -26.66
CA ASP A 411 -2.22 31.01 -27.98
C ASP A 411 -1.12 30.10 -28.64
N PRO A 412 -1.06 29.82 -29.97
CA PRO A 412 -0.33 28.65 -30.48
C PRO A 412 0.91 28.96 -31.36
N ARG A 413 2.13 28.97 -30.79
CA ARG A 413 3.40 28.96 -31.57
C ARG A 413 4.58 28.22 -30.92
N LEU A 414 4.60 26.87 -30.93
CA LEU A 414 5.89 26.13 -30.88
C LEU A 414 5.78 24.65 -31.35
N ALA A 415 6.08 24.37 -32.62
CA ALA A 415 6.20 23.00 -33.12
C ALA A 415 7.09 22.86 -34.37
N LYS A 416 8.37 22.48 -34.19
CA LYS A 416 9.16 21.64 -35.14
C LYS A 416 10.60 21.43 -34.64
N MET A 417 10.92 20.18 -34.28
CA MET A 417 12.25 19.58 -34.50
C MET A 417 12.15 18.06 -34.35
N LYS A 418 12.77 17.30 -35.27
CA LYS A 418 12.77 15.83 -35.27
C LYS A 418 14.15 15.37 -35.75
N THR A 419 14.91 14.67 -34.91
CA THR A 419 16.24 14.13 -35.23
C THR A 419 16.45 12.76 -34.57
N THR A 420 17.52 12.07 -34.99
CA THR A 420 17.88 10.67 -34.71
C THR A 420 17.76 10.23 -33.24
N LEU A 421 17.42 8.97 -33.02
CA LEU A 421 16.91 8.46 -31.73
C LEU A 421 17.88 7.43 -31.10
N SER A 422 18.27 7.63 -29.83
CA SER A 422 19.23 6.72 -29.16
C SER A 422 18.66 5.34 -28.83
N LYS A 423 19.53 4.33 -28.72
CA LYS A 423 19.15 2.94 -28.37
C LYS A 423 18.45 2.85 -27.01
N ASP A 424 18.85 3.67 -26.04
CA ASP A 424 18.25 3.70 -24.71
C ASP A 424 16.85 4.33 -24.72
N PHE A 425 16.61 5.36 -25.55
CA PHE A 425 15.26 5.88 -25.78
C PHE A 425 14.35 4.79 -26.36
N VAL A 426 14.83 4.05 -27.37
CA VAL A 426 14.06 2.96 -27.99
C VAL A 426 13.74 1.87 -26.96
N TYR A 427 14.71 1.48 -26.13
CA TYR A 427 14.50 0.51 -25.04
C TYR A 427 13.43 0.97 -24.05
N ALA A 428 13.44 2.25 -23.68
CA ALA A 428 12.49 2.82 -22.72
C ALA A 428 11.08 2.97 -23.31
N MET A 429 10.99 3.46 -24.55
CA MET A 429 9.74 4.01 -25.10
C MET A 429 8.95 3.04 -25.99
N THR A 430 9.54 1.93 -26.44
CA THR A 430 8.87 0.97 -27.34
C THR A 430 7.52 0.44 -26.81
N PRO A 431 7.37 0.01 -25.54
CA PRO A 431 6.08 -0.49 -25.05
C PRO A 431 4.97 0.58 -25.08
N PHE A 432 5.30 1.80 -24.64
CA PHE A 432 4.36 2.93 -24.65
C PHE A 432 3.96 3.31 -26.08
N LYS A 433 4.90 3.31 -27.02
CA LYS A 433 4.64 3.54 -28.43
C LYS A 433 3.75 2.45 -29.03
N LEU A 434 4.00 1.18 -28.74
CA LEU A 434 3.23 0.05 -29.29
C LEU A 434 1.75 0.12 -28.89
N LEU A 435 1.45 0.55 -27.66
CA LEU A 435 0.08 0.65 -27.14
C LEU A 435 -0.65 1.92 -27.61
N SER A 436 0.04 3.07 -27.58
CA SER A 436 -0.58 4.37 -27.88
C SER A 436 -0.59 4.73 -29.36
N TRP A 437 0.30 4.14 -30.18
CA TRP A 437 0.33 4.44 -31.61
C TRP A 437 -0.92 3.96 -32.35
N PRO A 438 -1.46 2.74 -32.15
CA PRO A 438 -2.71 2.29 -32.78
C PRO A 438 -3.92 3.17 -32.43
N VAL A 439 -4.08 3.51 -31.14
CA VAL A 439 -5.09 4.45 -30.61
C VAL A 439 -4.87 5.89 -31.13
N GLY A 440 -3.67 6.18 -31.63
CA GLY A 440 -3.22 7.50 -32.07
C GLY A 440 -2.73 8.41 -30.94
N THR A 441 -2.81 8.03 -29.67
CA THR A 441 -2.39 8.88 -28.52
C THR A 441 -0.87 9.09 -28.39
N TRP A 442 -0.05 8.46 -29.25
CA TRP A 442 1.41 8.62 -29.23
C TRP A 442 1.89 10.07 -29.49
N PRO A 443 2.56 10.74 -28.52
CA PRO A 443 2.87 12.18 -28.63
C PRO A 443 3.90 12.55 -29.71
N LEU A 444 4.77 11.62 -30.12
CA LEU A 444 5.86 11.88 -31.08
C LEU A 444 5.53 11.45 -32.52
N GLN A 445 4.26 11.17 -32.80
CA GLN A 445 3.80 10.94 -34.17
C GLN A 445 3.83 12.22 -35.00
N ASN A 446 3.74 12.08 -36.33
CA ASN A 446 3.30 13.22 -37.13
C ASN A 446 1.80 13.40 -36.92
N TYR A 447 1.35 14.63 -36.67
CA TYR A 447 -0.07 14.97 -36.49
C TYR A 447 -0.76 15.15 -37.85
N ASP A 448 -0.58 14.16 -38.73
CA ASP A 448 -1.13 14.12 -40.08
C ASP A 448 -2.58 13.60 -40.05
N ILE A 449 -3.32 13.73 -41.16
CA ILE A 449 -4.69 13.23 -41.32
C ILE A 449 -4.81 11.76 -40.89
N PHE A 450 -3.83 10.91 -41.22
CA PHE A 450 -3.79 9.50 -40.82
C PHE A 450 -3.72 9.30 -39.28
N ALA A 451 -3.05 10.20 -38.56
CA ALA A 451 -3.02 10.15 -37.10
C ALA A 451 -4.32 10.66 -36.46
N PHE A 452 -5.01 11.60 -37.11
CA PHE A 452 -6.37 11.98 -36.73
C PHE A 452 -7.35 10.81 -36.95
N MET A 453 -7.38 10.23 -38.16
CA MET A 453 -8.30 9.14 -38.54
C MET A 453 -8.25 7.94 -37.59
N ARG A 454 -7.07 7.43 -37.21
CA ARG A 454 -6.95 6.30 -36.26
C ARG A 454 -7.59 6.58 -34.88
N THR A 455 -7.64 7.85 -34.50
CA THR A 455 -8.22 8.31 -33.24
C THR A 455 -9.73 8.41 -33.35
N VAL A 456 -10.21 8.98 -34.45
CA VAL A 456 -11.63 9.05 -34.77
C VAL A 456 -12.20 7.64 -34.85
N ILE A 457 -11.51 6.72 -35.53
CA ILE A 457 -11.86 5.28 -35.57
C ILE A 457 -11.91 4.70 -34.15
N THR A 458 -10.90 4.93 -33.31
CA THR A 458 -10.89 4.42 -31.93
C THR A 458 -12.03 4.99 -31.09
N LEU A 459 -12.32 6.29 -31.21
CA LEU A 459 -13.44 6.94 -30.52
C LEU A 459 -14.80 6.44 -31.03
N ILE A 460 -14.94 6.21 -32.34
CA ILE A 460 -16.13 5.61 -32.95
C ILE A 460 -16.35 4.20 -32.38
N LEU A 461 -15.33 3.33 -32.37
CA LEU A 461 -15.43 1.98 -31.81
C LEU A 461 -15.83 1.99 -30.33
N LEU A 462 -15.23 2.87 -29.52
CA LEU A 462 -15.61 3.04 -28.11
C LEU A 462 -17.05 3.57 -27.95
N SER A 463 -17.47 4.52 -28.78
CA SER A 463 -18.85 5.05 -28.75
C SER A 463 -19.89 4.04 -29.22
N LEU A 464 -19.55 3.18 -30.19
CA LEU A 464 -20.41 2.12 -30.70
C LEU A 464 -20.59 1.01 -29.64
N MET A 465 -19.51 0.63 -28.93
CA MET A 465 -19.60 -0.27 -27.79
C MET A 465 -20.52 0.31 -26.68
N ILE A 466 -20.37 1.60 -26.34
CA ILE A 466 -21.23 2.26 -25.36
C ILE A 466 -22.69 2.34 -25.84
N ALA A 467 -22.92 2.57 -27.14
CA ALA A 467 -24.26 2.61 -27.72
C ALA A 467 -24.95 1.25 -27.65
N ILE A 468 -24.26 0.16 -27.99
CA ILE A 468 -24.78 -1.22 -27.84
C ILE A 468 -25.23 -1.47 -26.39
N LEU A 469 -24.41 -1.13 -25.41
CA LEU A 469 -24.74 -1.32 -23.98
C LEU A 469 -25.91 -0.44 -23.50
N HIS A 470 -26.04 0.78 -24.01
CA HIS A 470 -27.20 1.63 -23.70
C HIS A 470 -28.49 1.10 -24.33
N THR A 471 -28.40 0.54 -25.54
CA THR A 471 -29.54 -0.08 -26.22
C THR A 471 -29.97 -1.37 -25.52
N GLU A 472 -29.02 -2.19 -25.04
CA GLU A 472 -29.33 -3.37 -24.23
C GLU A 472 -30.02 -2.97 -22.91
N LEU A 473 -29.46 -2.00 -22.17
CA LEU A 473 -30.02 -1.43 -20.93
C LEU A 473 -31.41 -0.79 -21.15
N TYR A 474 -31.73 -0.38 -22.37
CA TYR A 474 -33.04 0.17 -22.74
C TYR A 474 -34.07 -0.91 -23.06
N PHE A 475 -33.66 -2.00 -23.71
CA PHE A 475 -34.57 -3.10 -24.08
C PHE A 475 -34.86 -4.07 -22.93
N ASP A 476 -33.89 -4.38 -22.07
CA ASP A 476 -34.08 -5.27 -20.91
C ASP A 476 -33.65 -4.60 -19.60
N SER A 477 -34.64 -4.11 -18.86
CA SER A 477 -34.45 -3.58 -17.49
C SER A 477 -34.72 -4.62 -16.39
N SER A 478 -35.04 -5.88 -16.75
CA SER A 478 -35.49 -6.90 -15.80
C SER A 478 -34.33 -7.60 -15.08
N ASP A 479 -33.22 -7.83 -15.77
CA ASP A 479 -32.03 -8.48 -15.21
C ASP A 479 -31.08 -7.46 -14.56
N ALA A 480 -31.15 -7.35 -13.23
CA ALA A 480 -30.31 -6.42 -12.47
C ALA A 480 -28.80 -6.76 -12.53
N GLU A 481 -28.41 -8.02 -12.77
CA GLU A 481 -27.00 -8.43 -12.84
C GLU A 481 -26.38 -7.94 -14.15
N LYS A 482 -27.02 -8.27 -15.28
CA LYS A 482 -26.61 -7.79 -16.62
C LYS A 482 -26.61 -6.27 -16.72
N ASN A 483 -27.61 -5.61 -16.14
CA ASN A 483 -27.73 -4.16 -16.20
C ASN A 483 -26.63 -3.43 -15.44
N LEU A 484 -26.21 -3.95 -14.28
CA LEU A 484 -25.10 -3.38 -13.54
C LEU A 484 -23.75 -3.63 -14.24
N ASP A 485 -23.60 -4.76 -14.94
CA ASP A 485 -22.47 -5.03 -15.83
C ASP A 485 -22.41 -4.07 -17.03
N SER A 486 -23.55 -3.80 -17.68
CA SER A 486 -23.66 -2.78 -18.72
C SER A 486 -23.24 -1.39 -18.21
N VAL A 487 -23.70 -0.99 -17.02
CA VAL A 487 -23.30 0.27 -16.37
C VAL A 487 -21.78 0.31 -16.10
N VAL A 488 -21.20 -0.79 -15.63
CA VAL A 488 -19.74 -0.93 -15.41
C VAL A 488 -18.96 -0.76 -16.72
N LEU A 489 -19.39 -1.42 -17.80
CA LEU A 489 -18.74 -1.34 -19.10
C LEU A 489 -18.91 0.04 -19.76
N ILE A 490 -20.07 0.69 -19.59
CA ILE A 490 -20.33 2.09 -20.00
C ILE A 490 -19.40 3.06 -19.26
N ALA A 491 -19.23 2.91 -17.95
CA ALA A 491 -18.31 3.72 -17.16
C ALA A 491 -16.83 3.51 -17.57
N CYS A 492 -16.41 2.27 -17.83
CA CYS A 492 -15.07 1.97 -18.37
C CYS A 492 -14.86 2.54 -19.79
N GLY A 493 -15.87 2.45 -20.67
CA GLY A 493 -15.83 3.02 -22.03
C GLY A 493 -15.77 4.54 -22.02
N SER A 494 -16.58 5.20 -21.18
CA SER A 494 -16.59 6.66 -21.05
C SER A 494 -15.29 7.21 -20.45
N LEU A 495 -14.64 6.47 -19.54
CA LEU A 495 -13.26 6.73 -19.11
C LEU A 495 -12.26 6.62 -20.26
N ALA A 496 -12.33 5.56 -21.08
CA ALA A 496 -11.46 5.39 -22.24
C ALA A 496 -11.61 6.55 -23.23
N ILE A 497 -12.84 6.93 -23.58
CA ILE A 497 -13.14 8.10 -24.43
C ILE A 497 -12.55 9.38 -23.82
N THR A 498 -12.82 9.64 -22.54
CA THR A 498 -12.35 10.84 -21.84
C THR A 498 -10.83 10.96 -21.86
N LYS A 499 -10.10 9.85 -21.62
CA LYS A 499 -8.62 9.84 -21.63
C LYS A 499 -8.04 10.00 -23.02
N VAL A 500 -8.55 9.24 -24.00
CA VAL A 500 -8.11 9.32 -25.41
C VAL A 500 -8.36 10.72 -25.98
N ALA A 501 -9.51 11.33 -25.67
CA ALA A 501 -9.80 12.72 -26.01
C ALA A 501 -8.88 13.70 -25.27
N SER A 502 -8.70 13.55 -23.95
CA SER A 502 -7.86 14.46 -23.15
C SER A 502 -6.42 14.53 -23.66
N PHE A 503 -5.83 13.39 -24.03
CA PHE A 503 -4.45 13.31 -24.55
C PHE A 503 -4.30 13.95 -25.94
N ARG A 504 -5.42 14.29 -26.60
CA ARG A 504 -5.45 14.83 -27.97
C ARG A 504 -6.01 16.23 -28.07
N ILE A 505 -6.81 16.66 -27.10
CA ILE A 505 -7.15 18.06 -26.85
C ILE A 505 -5.97 18.78 -26.17
N TRP A 506 -5.27 18.11 -25.23
CA TRP A 506 -4.16 18.68 -24.45
C TRP A 506 -2.79 18.03 -24.73
N PRO A 507 -2.38 17.79 -26.00
CA PRO A 507 -1.19 17.00 -26.31
C PRO A 507 0.11 17.76 -25.99
N MET A 508 0.09 19.10 -25.92
CA MET A 508 1.28 19.94 -25.81
C MET A 508 2.17 19.57 -24.62
N GLY A 509 1.60 19.26 -23.46
CA GLY A 509 2.36 18.86 -22.28
C GLY A 509 3.09 17.52 -22.48
N LEU A 510 2.43 16.54 -23.10
CA LEU A 510 3.03 15.27 -23.46
C LEU A 510 4.08 15.43 -24.57
N ILE A 511 3.78 16.16 -25.66
CA ILE A 511 4.74 16.44 -26.75
C ILE A 511 6.02 17.06 -26.19
N TYR A 512 5.91 18.09 -25.35
CA TYR A 512 7.06 18.77 -24.75
C TYR A 512 7.90 17.82 -23.89
N ASN A 513 7.25 17.05 -23.03
CA ASN A 513 7.92 16.09 -22.15
C ASN A 513 8.64 14.98 -22.95
N PHE A 514 7.96 14.37 -23.93
CA PHE A 514 8.55 13.33 -24.77
C PHE A 514 9.65 13.87 -25.71
N THR A 515 9.54 15.11 -26.18
CA THR A 515 10.59 15.77 -26.99
C THR A 515 11.82 16.08 -26.14
N SER A 516 11.64 16.57 -24.91
CA SER A 516 12.76 16.68 -23.97
C SER A 516 13.36 15.32 -23.67
N ALA A 517 12.56 14.26 -23.52
CA ALA A 517 13.08 12.91 -23.34
C ALA A 517 13.97 12.46 -24.52
N ILE A 518 13.60 12.71 -25.78
CA ILE A 518 14.48 12.43 -26.94
C ILE A 518 15.85 13.10 -26.74
N ARG A 519 15.86 14.40 -26.45
CA ARG A 519 17.07 15.18 -26.22
C ARG A 519 17.90 14.60 -25.07
N ASP A 520 17.26 14.38 -23.91
CA ASP A 520 17.91 13.84 -22.71
C ASP A 520 18.58 12.49 -22.98
N TYR A 521 17.91 11.58 -23.71
CA TYR A 521 18.44 10.27 -24.09
C TYR A 521 19.50 10.30 -25.19
N ASN A 522 19.57 11.37 -25.99
CA ASN A 522 20.58 11.57 -27.04
C ASN A 522 21.85 12.25 -26.50
N GLU A 523 21.70 13.12 -25.49
CA GLU A 523 22.80 13.83 -24.82
C GLU A 523 23.47 12.99 -23.72
N LEU A 524 22.85 11.87 -23.31
CA LEU A 524 23.35 10.95 -22.29
C LEU A 524 24.62 10.19 -22.77
N ARG A 525 25.79 10.61 -22.27
CA ARG A 525 27.10 9.97 -22.54
C ARG A 525 27.78 9.33 -21.33
N ASP A 526 27.25 9.57 -20.15
CA ASP A 526 27.80 9.18 -18.85
C ASP A 526 27.13 7.90 -18.34
N GLU A 527 27.90 6.87 -17.99
CA GLU A 527 27.36 5.55 -17.60
C GLU A 527 26.67 5.56 -16.23
N GLU A 528 27.06 6.43 -15.28
CA GLU A 528 26.34 6.58 -14.00
C GLU A 528 24.95 7.17 -14.25
N LYS A 529 24.89 8.25 -15.05
CA LYS A 529 23.62 8.86 -15.47
C LYS A 529 22.76 7.89 -16.30
N ARG A 530 23.40 7.07 -17.14
CA ARG A 530 22.74 6.02 -17.95
C ARG A 530 22.12 4.94 -17.07
N ALA A 531 22.79 4.50 -16.02
CA ALA A 531 22.24 3.55 -15.05
C ALA A 531 20.99 4.13 -14.33
N ILE A 532 21.04 5.41 -13.93
CA ILE A 532 19.89 6.10 -13.31
C ILE A 532 18.67 6.13 -14.25
N VAL A 533 18.87 6.50 -15.52
CA VAL A 533 17.78 6.58 -16.50
C VAL A 533 17.24 5.20 -16.85
N ARG A 534 18.10 4.19 -17.08
CA ARG A 534 17.69 2.80 -17.31
C ARG A 534 16.87 2.21 -16.16
N LYS A 535 17.24 2.51 -14.91
CA LYS A 535 16.46 2.10 -13.73
C LYS A 535 15.04 2.66 -13.76
N HIS A 536 14.88 3.95 -14.08
CA HIS A 536 13.56 4.58 -14.17
C HIS A 536 12.75 4.11 -15.38
N ALA A 537 13.41 3.88 -16.53
CA ALA A 537 12.79 3.24 -17.69
C ALA A 537 12.29 1.82 -17.36
N TYR A 538 13.07 1.04 -16.61
CA TYR A 538 12.65 -0.28 -16.13
C TYR A 538 11.43 -0.18 -15.21
N MET A 539 11.41 0.75 -14.25
CA MET A 539 10.23 0.99 -13.39
C MET A 539 8.96 1.30 -14.21
N GLY A 540 9.07 2.20 -15.20
CA GLY A 540 7.95 2.49 -16.11
C GLY A 540 7.52 1.30 -16.97
N ARG A 541 8.46 0.45 -17.39
CA ARG A 541 8.14 -0.78 -18.14
C ARG A 541 7.50 -1.85 -17.27
N MET A 542 7.89 -1.99 -16.00
CA MET A 542 7.22 -2.89 -15.06
C MET A 542 5.80 -2.40 -14.74
N ALA A 543 5.61 -1.08 -14.55
CA ALA A 543 4.29 -0.47 -14.44
C ALA A 543 3.40 -0.75 -15.66
N CYS A 544 3.97 -0.62 -16.88
CA CYS A 544 3.30 -0.95 -18.13
C CYS A 544 2.84 -2.41 -18.20
N ILE A 545 3.76 -3.35 -17.96
CA ILE A 545 3.46 -4.80 -18.02
C ILE A 545 2.44 -5.18 -16.95
N LEU A 546 2.55 -4.66 -15.72
CA LEU A 546 1.63 -4.98 -14.63
C LEU A 546 0.21 -4.47 -14.92
N MET A 547 0.05 -3.20 -15.31
CA MET A 547 -1.29 -2.63 -15.54
C MET A 547 -1.93 -3.13 -16.84
N MET A 548 -1.20 -3.18 -17.96
CA MET A 548 -1.77 -3.71 -19.22
C MET A 548 -1.97 -5.21 -19.16
N GLY A 549 -1.04 -5.95 -18.56
CA GLY A 549 -1.17 -7.39 -18.36
C GLY A 549 -2.39 -7.71 -17.49
N GLY A 550 -2.58 -6.99 -16.38
CA GLY A 550 -3.77 -7.10 -15.54
C GLY A 550 -5.07 -6.75 -16.29
N ALA A 551 -5.10 -5.64 -17.02
CA ALA A 551 -6.29 -5.21 -17.75
C ALA A 551 -6.68 -6.18 -18.89
N TYR A 552 -5.71 -6.65 -19.69
CA TYR A 552 -5.98 -7.63 -20.73
C TYR A 552 -6.32 -9.00 -20.15
N ALA A 553 -5.65 -9.45 -19.07
CA ALA A 553 -6.03 -10.67 -18.36
C ALA A 553 -7.48 -10.58 -17.86
N SER A 554 -7.86 -9.45 -17.24
CA SER A 554 -9.24 -9.18 -16.83
C SER A 554 -10.21 -9.28 -18.01
N ALA A 555 -9.93 -8.62 -19.14
CA ALA A 555 -10.78 -8.70 -20.32
C ALA A 555 -10.89 -10.15 -20.85
N THR A 556 -9.79 -10.88 -20.96
CA THR A 556 -9.80 -12.28 -21.43
C THR A 556 -10.57 -13.20 -20.48
N LEU A 557 -10.46 -13.02 -19.16
CA LEU A 557 -11.14 -13.86 -18.18
C LEU A 557 -12.64 -13.54 -18.13
N VAL A 558 -13.03 -12.27 -18.20
CA VAL A 558 -14.46 -11.88 -18.27
C VAL A 558 -15.13 -12.43 -19.55
N MET A 559 -14.40 -12.51 -20.67
CA MET A 559 -14.94 -13.08 -21.92
C MET A 559 -14.91 -14.62 -21.95
N ALA A 560 -13.91 -15.26 -21.34
CA ALA A 560 -13.72 -16.71 -21.41
C ALA A 560 -14.50 -17.49 -20.34
N VAL A 561 -14.68 -16.94 -19.14
CA VAL A 561 -15.34 -17.65 -18.02
C VAL A 561 -16.82 -17.97 -18.33
N PRO A 562 -17.65 -17.08 -18.90
CA PRO A 562 -19.02 -17.40 -19.29
C PRO A 562 -19.11 -18.56 -20.29
N VAL A 563 -18.19 -18.63 -21.26
CA VAL A 563 -18.14 -19.72 -22.25
C VAL A 563 -17.75 -21.05 -21.58
N LEU A 564 -16.65 -21.05 -20.82
CA LEU A 564 -16.11 -22.26 -20.19
C LEU A 564 -16.99 -22.84 -19.07
N VAL A 565 -17.77 -22.00 -18.39
CA VAL A 565 -18.66 -22.41 -17.29
C VAL A 565 -20.09 -22.63 -17.78
N GLY A 566 -20.57 -21.85 -18.76
CA GLY A 566 -21.87 -22.03 -19.40
C GLY A 566 -22.02 -23.41 -20.04
N GLU A 567 -21.04 -23.82 -20.85
CA GLU A 567 -21.03 -25.18 -21.43
C GLU A 567 -21.04 -26.28 -20.36
N ARG A 568 -20.43 -26.07 -19.19
CA ARG A 568 -20.42 -27.06 -18.11
C ARG A 568 -21.75 -27.19 -17.39
N LEU A 569 -22.48 -26.10 -17.17
CA LEU A 569 -23.80 -26.15 -16.53
C LEU A 569 -24.89 -26.63 -17.50
N GLU A 570 -24.86 -26.20 -18.77
CA GLU A 570 -25.85 -26.64 -19.76
C GLU A 570 -25.75 -28.15 -20.07
N ASN A 571 -24.54 -28.71 -20.09
CA ASN A 571 -24.33 -30.17 -20.21
C ASN A 571 -24.81 -30.99 -18.98
N ILE A 572 -25.21 -30.36 -17.87
CA ILE A 572 -25.67 -31.04 -16.65
C ILE A 572 -27.19 -30.94 -16.47
N VAL A 573 -27.86 -29.87 -16.97
CA VAL A 573 -29.20 -29.50 -16.48
C VAL A 573 -30.37 -29.94 -17.36
N ASN A 574 -30.36 -29.79 -18.71
CA ASN A 574 -31.45 -30.35 -19.54
C ASN A 574 -31.20 -30.38 -21.07
N VAL A 575 -31.90 -31.30 -21.74
CA VAL A 575 -31.91 -31.51 -23.21
C VAL A 575 -33.18 -30.90 -23.87
N THR A 576 -33.88 -30.02 -23.15
CA THR A 576 -35.28 -29.64 -23.50
C THR A 576 -35.61 -28.15 -23.43
N GLU A 577 -34.66 -27.28 -23.09
CA GLU A 577 -34.83 -25.82 -23.24
C GLU A 577 -34.11 -25.31 -24.48
N GLU A 578 -34.71 -24.33 -25.13
CA GLU A 578 -34.20 -23.70 -26.34
C GLU A 578 -32.88 -22.98 -26.04
N LYS A 579 -31.83 -23.24 -26.82
CA LYS A 579 -30.47 -22.72 -26.56
C LYS A 579 -30.40 -21.21 -26.76
N THR A 580 -30.69 -20.46 -25.71
CA THR A 580 -30.44 -19.02 -25.66
C THR A 580 -28.94 -18.75 -25.68
N LEU A 581 -28.44 -18.23 -26.82
CA LEU A 581 -27.05 -17.86 -27.00
C LEU A 581 -26.69 -16.73 -26.04
N LYS A 582 -25.84 -17.02 -25.05
CA LYS A 582 -25.37 -16.06 -24.05
C LYS A 582 -24.12 -15.34 -24.57
N TYR A 583 -24.26 -14.07 -24.89
CA TYR A 583 -23.15 -13.22 -25.30
C TYR A 583 -22.33 -12.79 -24.06
N PRO A 584 -20.98 -12.74 -24.12
CA PRO A 584 -20.15 -12.39 -22.94
C PRO A 584 -20.24 -10.91 -22.55
N MET A 585 -20.55 -10.05 -23.52
CA MET A 585 -21.00 -8.68 -23.32
C MET A 585 -22.53 -8.66 -23.43
N PRO A 586 -23.27 -7.89 -22.62
CA PRO A 586 -24.72 -7.75 -22.79
C PRO A 586 -25.05 -7.13 -24.15
N SER A 587 -25.51 -7.97 -25.08
CA SER A 587 -25.85 -7.59 -26.46
C SER A 587 -26.98 -8.43 -27.07
N ASN A 588 -27.59 -9.34 -26.29
CA ASN A 588 -28.60 -10.29 -26.74
C ASN A 588 -29.75 -9.60 -27.49
N HIS A 589 -30.38 -8.60 -26.87
CA HIS A 589 -31.54 -7.91 -27.43
C HIS A 589 -31.15 -7.04 -28.63
N VAL A 590 -29.92 -6.51 -28.64
CA VAL A 590 -29.37 -5.82 -29.83
C VAL A 590 -29.21 -6.78 -31.01
N MET A 591 -28.74 -8.02 -30.80
CA MET A 591 -28.59 -9.01 -31.88
C MET A 591 -29.95 -9.49 -32.41
N GLU A 592 -30.93 -9.68 -31.53
CA GLU A 592 -32.32 -9.99 -31.91
C GLU A 592 -32.97 -8.84 -32.70
N PHE A 593 -32.82 -7.58 -32.24
CA PHE A 593 -33.33 -6.39 -32.94
C PHE A 593 -32.75 -6.23 -34.36
N VAL A 594 -31.45 -6.51 -34.51
CA VAL A 594 -30.76 -6.48 -35.82
C VAL A 594 -31.05 -7.74 -36.67
N LYS A 595 -31.70 -8.76 -36.10
CA LYS A 595 -31.99 -10.07 -36.72
C LYS A 595 -30.73 -10.77 -37.24
N MET A 596 -29.68 -10.76 -36.43
CA MET A 596 -28.43 -11.45 -36.76
C MET A 596 -28.62 -12.98 -36.75
N PRO A 597 -28.19 -13.71 -37.80
CA PRO A 597 -28.27 -15.17 -37.81
C PRO A 597 -27.22 -15.78 -36.88
N ASP A 598 -27.59 -16.85 -36.16
CA ASP A 598 -26.76 -17.54 -35.15
C ASP A 598 -25.39 -18.01 -35.69
N SER A 599 -25.29 -18.28 -36.99
CA SER A 599 -24.04 -18.64 -37.66
C SER A 599 -22.96 -17.56 -37.57
N LEU A 600 -23.32 -16.31 -37.28
CA LEU A 600 -22.40 -15.19 -37.06
C LEU A 600 -22.00 -14.99 -35.59
N TYR A 601 -22.51 -15.79 -34.64
CA TYR A 601 -22.17 -15.69 -33.21
C TYR A 601 -20.66 -15.59 -32.94
N PHE A 602 -19.86 -16.44 -33.59
CA PHE A 602 -18.40 -16.44 -33.45
C PHE A 602 -17.74 -15.15 -33.96
N VAL A 603 -18.31 -14.52 -35.00
CA VAL A 603 -17.85 -13.22 -35.51
C VAL A 603 -18.18 -12.12 -34.51
N VAL A 604 -19.40 -12.11 -33.96
CA VAL A 604 -19.82 -11.16 -32.92
C VAL A 604 -18.91 -11.27 -31.70
N PHE A 605 -18.69 -12.48 -31.18
CA PHE A 605 -17.78 -12.76 -30.06
C PHE A 605 -16.37 -12.19 -30.28
N ILE A 606 -15.78 -12.37 -31.48
CA ILE A 606 -14.48 -11.79 -31.83
C ILE A 606 -14.52 -10.26 -31.84
N THR A 607 -15.60 -9.65 -32.36
CA THR A 607 -15.73 -8.18 -32.38
C THR A 607 -15.91 -7.58 -30.97
N GLU A 608 -16.66 -8.24 -30.09
CA GLU A 608 -16.81 -7.85 -28.68
C GLU A 608 -15.48 -7.97 -27.92
N PHE A 609 -14.76 -9.08 -28.12
CA PHE A 609 -13.42 -9.26 -27.54
C PHE A 609 -12.47 -8.14 -28.00
N PHE A 610 -12.47 -7.81 -29.30
CA PHE A 610 -11.67 -6.71 -29.81
C PHE A 610 -12.08 -5.35 -29.22
N ALA A 611 -13.38 -5.07 -29.09
CA ALA A 611 -13.88 -3.84 -28.46
C ALA A 611 -13.45 -3.73 -26.98
N MET A 612 -13.44 -4.83 -26.24
CA MET A 612 -12.93 -4.89 -24.87
C MET A 612 -11.42 -4.61 -24.77
N ILE A 613 -10.61 -5.17 -25.69
CA ILE A 613 -9.18 -4.87 -25.77
C ILE A 613 -8.93 -3.40 -26.15
N VAL A 614 -9.70 -2.83 -27.07
CA VAL A 614 -9.66 -1.39 -27.41
C VAL A 614 -10.00 -0.52 -26.20
N THR A 615 -11.01 -0.89 -25.41
CA THR A 615 -11.40 -0.20 -24.16
C THR A 615 -10.30 -0.25 -23.12
N CYS A 616 -9.68 -1.42 -22.88
CA CYS A 616 -8.54 -1.55 -21.99
C CYS A 616 -7.35 -0.69 -22.45
N THR A 617 -7.08 -0.66 -23.77
CA THR A 617 -5.98 0.14 -24.35
C THR A 617 -6.24 1.65 -24.23
N GLY A 618 -7.48 2.10 -24.47
CA GLY A 618 -7.85 3.51 -24.35
C GLY A 618 -7.85 4.00 -22.90
N ASN A 619 -8.34 3.18 -21.97
CA ASN A 619 -8.40 3.49 -20.54
C ASN A 619 -7.02 3.38 -19.86
N VAL A 620 -6.44 2.18 -19.83
CA VAL A 620 -5.21 1.88 -19.07
C VAL A 620 -3.94 2.23 -19.87
N GLY A 621 -3.96 2.09 -21.20
CA GLY A 621 -2.80 2.43 -22.03
C GLY A 621 -2.44 3.92 -21.99
N SER A 622 -3.44 4.80 -21.85
CA SER A 622 -3.25 6.24 -21.59
C SER A 622 -2.54 6.48 -20.25
N ASP A 623 -2.96 5.81 -19.18
CA ASP A 623 -2.32 5.92 -17.85
C ASP A 623 -0.87 5.44 -17.89
N VAL A 624 -0.64 4.28 -18.53
CA VAL A 624 0.67 3.67 -18.71
C VAL A 624 1.63 4.59 -19.46
N LEU A 625 1.15 5.33 -20.47
CA LEU A 625 1.93 6.33 -21.18
C LEU A 625 2.31 7.52 -20.28
N PHE A 626 1.37 8.01 -19.47
CA PHE A 626 1.62 9.06 -18.48
C PHE A 626 2.64 8.61 -17.41
N LEU A 627 2.47 7.41 -16.83
CA LEU A 627 3.40 6.85 -15.85
C LEU A 627 4.81 6.71 -16.44
N GLY A 628 4.93 6.21 -17.68
CA GLY A 628 6.21 6.04 -18.36
C GLY A 628 7.01 7.34 -18.47
N ILE A 629 6.37 8.44 -18.88
CA ILE A 629 7.04 9.74 -18.98
C ILE A 629 7.27 10.39 -17.61
N SER A 630 6.39 10.20 -16.64
CA SER A 630 6.60 10.65 -15.26
C SER A 630 7.81 9.95 -14.60
N PHE A 631 8.03 8.66 -14.84
CA PHE A 631 9.25 7.98 -14.38
C PHE A 631 10.50 8.51 -15.06
N HIS A 632 10.46 8.84 -16.36
CA HIS A 632 11.59 9.52 -17.03
C HIS A 632 11.92 10.84 -16.35
N VAL A 633 10.92 11.69 -16.07
CA VAL A 633 11.10 12.96 -15.35
C VAL A 633 11.72 12.72 -13.96
N CYS A 634 11.25 11.71 -13.21
CA CYS A 634 11.87 11.32 -11.93
C CYS A 634 13.34 10.90 -12.08
N GLY A 635 13.71 10.22 -13.17
CA GLY A 635 15.10 9.88 -13.46
C GLY A 635 15.96 11.09 -13.80
N GLN A 636 15.40 12.07 -14.51
CA GLN A 636 16.08 13.34 -14.80
C GLN A 636 16.27 14.21 -13.56
N ILE A 637 15.31 14.20 -12.63
CA ILE A 637 15.45 14.83 -11.31
C ILE A 637 16.57 14.17 -10.50
N GLU A 638 16.71 12.84 -10.57
CA GLU A 638 17.78 12.12 -9.88
C GLU A 638 19.16 12.40 -10.50
N ILE A 639 19.26 12.59 -11.83
CA ILE A 639 20.49 13.09 -12.48
C ILE A 639 20.80 14.52 -12.00
N LEU A 640 19.81 15.42 -11.98
CA LEU A 640 20.01 16.79 -11.53
C LEU A 640 20.51 16.86 -10.08
N LYS A 641 20.00 15.99 -9.20
CA LYS A 641 20.52 15.81 -7.83
C LYS A 641 21.99 15.38 -7.81
N LEU A 642 22.37 14.41 -8.64
CA LEU A 642 23.76 13.95 -8.78
C LEU A 642 24.69 15.11 -9.19
N GLU A 643 24.28 15.90 -10.20
CA GLU A 643 25.06 17.04 -10.68
C GLU A 643 25.18 18.16 -9.63
N PHE A 644 24.11 18.46 -8.89
CA PHE A 644 24.18 19.41 -7.77
C PHE A 644 25.14 18.94 -6.66
N ASN A 645 25.20 17.64 -6.36
CA ASN A 645 26.14 17.10 -5.38
C ASN A 645 27.61 17.22 -5.85
N GLN A 646 27.84 17.02 -7.16
CA GLN A 646 29.17 17.12 -7.78
C GLN A 646 29.63 18.56 -8.05
N LEU A 647 28.80 19.58 -7.79
CA LEU A 647 29.06 21.00 -8.10
C LEU A 647 30.39 21.52 -7.52
N ALA A 648 30.76 21.08 -6.32
CA ALA A 648 31.99 21.50 -5.64
C ALA A 648 33.29 20.90 -6.21
N ASN A 649 33.21 19.87 -7.06
CA ASN A 649 34.40 19.18 -7.60
C ASN A 649 34.93 19.78 -8.92
N ARG A 650 34.39 20.93 -9.39
CA ARG A 650 34.79 21.57 -10.67
C ARG A 650 35.34 22.98 -10.45
N ASN A 651 36.66 23.11 -10.59
CA ASN A 651 37.43 24.26 -10.08
C ASN A 651 37.32 25.59 -10.85
N GLU A 652 36.83 25.64 -12.10
CA GLU A 652 36.97 26.86 -12.94
C GLU A 652 35.67 27.45 -13.52
N LYS A 653 34.51 26.79 -13.43
CA LYS A 653 33.23 27.30 -14.02
C LYS A 653 31.99 27.08 -13.14
N THR A 654 32.16 27.11 -11.81
CA THR A 654 31.10 26.76 -10.84
C THR A 654 29.81 27.58 -11.01
N MET A 655 29.91 28.90 -11.26
CA MET A 655 28.73 29.76 -11.49
C MET A 655 28.01 29.42 -12.81
N GLY A 656 28.74 29.28 -13.91
CA GLY A 656 28.15 28.90 -15.20
C GLY A 656 27.49 27.51 -15.16
N HIS A 657 28.04 26.59 -14.37
CA HIS A 657 27.45 25.28 -14.12
C HIS A 657 26.18 25.39 -13.26
N LEU A 658 26.19 26.18 -12.17
CA LEU A 658 24.99 26.42 -11.36
C LEU A 658 23.85 26.98 -12.23
N VAL A 659 24.11 27.97 -13.08
CA VAL A 659 23.11 28.55 -14.00
C VAL A 659 22.51 27.49 -14.92
N ALA A 660 23.32 26.54 -15.42
CA ALA A 660 22.82 25.43 -16.23
C ALA A 660 21.94 24.46 -15.43
N LEU A 661 22.34 24.10 -14.21
CA LEU A 661 21.55 23.22 -13.32
C LEU A 661 20.25 23.88 -12.85
N VAL A 662 20.27 25.18 -12.55
CA VAL A 662 19.06 25.95 -12.21
C VAL A 662 18.10 26.02 -13.40
N ARG A 663 18.61 26.27 -14.61
CA ARG A 663 17.79 26.21 -15.84
C ARG A 663 17.15 24.82 -16.00
N ARG A 664 17.92 23.74 -15.81
CA ARG A 664 17.41 22.38 -15.86
C ARG A 664 16.37 22.09 -14.77
N HIS A 665 16.52 22.64 -13.57
CA HIS A 665 15.51 22.54 -12.50
C HIS A 665 14.20 23.22 -12.90
N VAL A 666 14.27 24.43 -13.46
CA VAL A 666 13.11 25.17 -13.96
C VAL A 666 12.43 24.43 -15.13
N ASP A 667 13.21 23.88 -16.06
CA ASP A 667 12.69 23.04 -17.15
C ASP A 667 11.95 21.81 -16.61
N LEU A 668 12.50 21.11 -15.60
CA LEU A 668 11.85 19.96 -14.97
C LEU A 668 10.57 20.34 -14.19
N LEU A 669 10.57 21.48 -13.49
CA LEU A 669 9.37 22.04 -12.86
C LEU A 669 8.26 22.31 -13.91
N ASN A 670 8.62 22.91 -15.04
CA ASN A 670 7.70 23.15 -16.15
C ASN A 670 7.22 21.85 -16.79
N MET A 671 8.10 20.86 -17.00
CA MET A 671 7.74 19.51 -17.47
C MET A 671 6.67 18.87 -16.59
N VAL A 672 6.84 18.90 -15.27
CA VAL A 672 5.86 18.36 -14.30
C VAL A 672 4.55 19.15 -14.32
N LYS A 673 4.62 20.49 -14.35
CA LYS A 673 3.43 21.35 -14.44
C LYS A 673 2.59 21.00 -15.69
N MET A 674 3.24 20.92 -16.85
CA MET A 674 2.60 20.57 -18.11
C MET A 674 2.01 19.16 -18.12
N LEU A 675 2.67 18.18 -17.49
CA LEU A 675 2.11 16.82 -17.30
C LEU A 675 0.85 16.87 -16.43
N ASN A 676 0.88 17.62 -15.32
CA ASN A 676 -0.23 17.78 -14.38
C ASN A 676 -1.44 18.48 -15.04
N GLU A 677 -1.18 19.45 -15.92
CA GLU A 677 -2.22 20.15 -16.69
C GLU A 677 -2.85 19.24 -17.76
N THR A 678 -2.06 18.43 -18.50
CA THR A 678 -2.60 17.47 -19.48
C THR A 678 -3.43 16.35 -18.83
N ILE A 679 -2.99 15.83 -17.67
CA ILE A 679 -3.64 14.67 -17.02
C ILE A 679 -4.73 15.07 -16.01
N GLY A 680 -4.75 16.32 -15.56
CA GLY A 680 -5.53 16.76 -14.40
C GLY A 680 -7.04 16.58 -14.55
N SER A 681 -7.61 16.88 -15.72
CA SER A 681 -9.03 16.66 -16.01
C SER A 681 -9.37 15.17 -16.05
N ALA A 682 -8.56 14.37 -16.75
CA ALA A 682 -8.69 12.93 -16.83
C ALA A 682 -8.60 12.26 -15.45
N LEU A 683 -7.77 12.78 -14.53
CA LEU A 683 -7.68 12.32 -13.15
C LEU A 683 -8.96 12.56 -12.35
N ILE A 684 -9.66 13.70 -12.51
CA ILE A 684 -10.95 13.91 -11.83
C ILE A 684 -11.95 12.86 -12.29
N MET A 685 -12.04 12.65 -13.60
CA MET A 685 -12.96 11.66 -14.16
C MET A 685 -12.57 10.24 -13.73
N GLN A 686 -11.27 9.90 -13.71
CA GLN A 686 -10.76 8.65 -13.16
C GLN A 686 -11.19 8.45 -11.70
N LEU A 687 -10.98 9.44 -10.83
CA LEU A 687 -11.39 9.36 -9.42
C LEU A 687 -12.90 9.15 -9.29
N PHE A 688 -13.71 9.96 -9.99
CA PHE A 688 -15.16 9.89 -9.95
C PHE A 688 -15.69 8.52 -10.37
N PHE A 689 -15.32 8.06 -11.57
CA PHE A 689 -15.77 6.77 -12.09
C PHE A 689 -15.18 5.60 -11.29
N SER A 690 -13.95 5.66 -10.80
CA SER A 690 -13.39 4.57 -9.97
C SER A 690 -14.16 4.43 -8.65
N CYS A 691 -14.55 5.53 -8.01
CA CYS A 691 -15.38 5.48 -6.80
C CYS A 691 -16.72 4.79 -7.08
N VAL A 692 -17.41 5.16 -8.16
CA VAL A 692 -18.67 4.51 -8.58
C VAL A 692 -18.43 3.03 -8.87
N LEU A 693 -17.48 2.71 -9.75
CA LEU A 693 -17.17 1.35 -10.21
C LEU A 693 -16.75 0.42 -9.07
N ILE A 694 -15.94 0.87 -8.11
CA ILE A 694 -15.53 0.04 -6.97
C ILE A 694 -16.74 -0.24 -6.06
N CYS A 695 -17.65 0.73 -5.87
CA CYS A 695 -18.86 0.52 -5.07
C CYS A 695 -19.87 -0.39 -5.78
N THR A 696 -20.11 -0.22 -7.08
CA THR A 696 -21.04 -1.09 -7.84
C THR A 696 -20.49 -2.51 -7.99
N SER A 697 -19.22 -2.65 -8.36
CA SER A 697 -18.59 -3.98 -8.52
C SER A 697 -18.41 -4.70 -7.19
N GLY A 698 -18.10 -3.96 -6.10
CA GLY A 698 -18.05 -4.53 -4.76
C GLY A 698 -19.42 -4.95 -4.24
N PHE A 699 -20.49 -4.27 -4.66
CA PHE A 699 -21.86 -4.68 -4.36
C PHE A 699 -22.24 -5.97 -5.11
N GLN A 700 -21.93 -6.06 -6.41
CA GLN A 700 -22.06 -7.31 -7.17
C GLN A 700 -21.26 -8.45 -6.53
N PHE A 701 -20.03 -8.19 -6.08
CA PHE A 701 -19.20 -9.18 -5.40
C PHE A 701 -19.86 -9.71 -4.12
N ILE A 702 -20.46 -8.84 -3.30
CA ILE A 702 -21.21 -9.22 -2.09
C ILE A 702 -22.46 -10.04 -2.43
N LEU A 703 -23.25 -9.62 -3.43
CA LEU A 703 -24.43 -10.37 -3.87
C LEU A 703 -24.04 -11.74 -4.45
N ALA A 704 -23.01 -11.80 -5.28
CA ALA A 704 -22.52 -13.04 -5.88
C ALA A 704 -21.98 -14.01 -4.83
N LEU A 705 -21.36 -13.52 -3.75
CA LEU A 705 -20.98 -14.31 -2.58
C LEU A 705 -22.20 -14.85 -1.81
N SER A 706 -23.30 -14.12 -1.74
CA SER A 706 -24.54 -14.57 -1.11
C SER A 706 -25.28 -15.63 -1.92
N ILE A 707 -25.18 -15.57 -3.25
CA ILE A 707 -25.88 -16.48 -4.19
C ILE A 707 -25.00 -17.69 -4.58
N GLY A 708 -23.68 -17.62 -4.34
CA GLY A 708 -22.72 -18.66 -4.73
C GLY A 708 -22.33 -18.62 -6.22
N ASN A 709 -22.54 -17.50 -6.91
CA ASN A 709 -22.23 -17.36 -8.34
C ASN A 709 -20.71 -17.17 -8.56
N ILE A 710 -19.98 -18.28 -8.66
CA ILE A 710 -18.51 -18.33 -8.82
C ILE A 710 -18.01 -17.49 -10.01
N VAL A 711 -18.75 -17.47 -11.13
CA VAL A 711 -18.42 -16.67 -12.32
C VAL A 711 -18.41 -15.19 -11.97
N MET A 712 -19.46 -14.73 -11.30
CA MET A 712 -19.63 -13.33 -10.95
C MET A 712 -18.70 -12.88 -9.82
N ILE A 713 -18.43 -13.75 -8.84
CA ILE A 713 -17.39 -13.55 -7.81
C ILE A 713 -16.03 -13.30 -8.47
N LEU A 714 -15.62 -14.15 -9.42
CA LEU A 714 -14.32 -14.03 -10.08
C LEU A 714 -14.22 -12.78 -10.95
N LYS A 715 -15.26 -12.49 -11.75
CA LYS A 715 -15.37 -11.29 -12.61
C LYS A 715 -15.23 -10.00 -11.80
N THR A 716 -16.04 -9.86 -10.75
CA THR A 716 -16.09 -8.64 -9.92
C THR A 716 -14.82 -8.47 -9.10
N PHE A 717 -14.25 -9.55 -8.56
CA PHE A 717 -12.98 -9.52 -7.85
C PHE A 717 -11.83 -9.02 -8.73
N ILE A 718 -11.67 -9.55 -9.95
CA ILE A 718 -10.59 -9.14 -10.87
C ILE A 718 -10.77 -7.67 -11.29
N LEU A 719 -12.01 -7.24 -11.55
CA LEU A 719 -12.34 -5.86 -11.89
C LEU A 719 -11.97 -4.87 -10.76
N ILE A 720 -12.37 -5.16 -9.51
CA ILE A 720 -12.03 -4.34 -8.34
C ILE A 720 -10.51 -4.24 -8.18
N ASN A 721 -9.79 -5.36 -8.26
CA ASN A 721 -8.32 -5.36 -8.18
C ASN A 721 -7.67 -4.51 -9.29
N THR A 722 -8.20 -4.56 -10.52
CA THR A 722 -7.71 -3.78 -11.66
C THR A 722 -7.90 -2.27 -11.44
N LEU A 723 -9.08 -1.85 -10.95
CA LEU A 723 -9.39 -0.46 -10.63
C LEU A 723 -8.55 0.08 -9.45
N LEU A 724 -8.37 -0.75 -8.41
CA LEU A 724 -7.51 -0.42 -7.27
C LEU A 724 -6.05 -0.26 -7.68
N LEU A 725 -5.53 -1.15 -8.52
CA LEU A 725 -4.18 -1.04 -9.07
C LEU A 725 -3.99 0.25 -9.89
N GLN A 726 -4.98 0.61 -10.71
CA GLN A 726 -4.97 1.84 -11.52
C GLN A 726 -4.86 3.10 -10.63
N LEU A 727 -5.67 3.19 -9.58
CA LEU A 727 -5.61 4.29 -8.59
C LEU A 727 -4.30 4.28 -7.79
N PHE A 728 -3.84 3.10 -7.36
CA PHE A 728 -2.59 2.95 -6.62
C PHE A 728 -1.40 3.49 -7.41
N MET A 729 -1.29 3.14 -8.69
CA MET A 729 -0.15 3.53 -9.53
C MET A 729 -0.09 5.04 -9.78
N TYR A 730 -1.25 5.70 -9.93
CA TYR A 730 -1.35 7.16 -9.97
C TYR A 730 -0.88 7.81 -8.65
N SER A 731 -1.34 7.29 -7.52
CA SER A 731 -0.95 7.79 -6.19
C SER A 731 0.50 7.52 -5.84
N TYR A 732 1.07 6.40 -6.30
CA TYR A 732 2.48 6.07 -6.17
C TYR A 732 3.36 7.03 -6.97
N ILE A 733 3.05 7.31 -8.25
CA ILE A 733 3.87 8.22 -9.05
C ILE A 733 3.80 9.66 -8.52
N GLY A 734 2.63 10.11 -8.04
CA GLY A 734 2.47 11.45 -7.46
C GLY A 734 3.36 11.65 -6.22
N GLU A 735 3.36 10.68 -5.31
CA GLU A 735 4.19 10.69 -4.11
C GLU A 735 5.69 10.48 -4.42
N TYR A 736 6.02 9.62 -5.40
CA TYR A 736 7.40 9.39 -5.85
C TYR A 736 8.01 10.66 -6.48
N LEU A 737 7.24 11.35 -7.33
CA LEU A 737 7.64 12.58 -8.00
C LEU A 737 7.87 13.72 -7.01
N LYS A 738 6.93 13.91 -6.07
CA LYS A 738 7.05 14.88 -4.96
C LYS A 738 8.39 14.74 -4.23
N ARG A 739 8.71 13.53 -3.75
CA ARG A 739 9.95 13.25 -2.99
C ARG A 739 11.23 13.43 -3.81
N ARG A 740 11.17 13.15 -5.11
CA ARG A 740 12.32 13.37 -6.01
C ARG A 740 12.61 14.86 -6.13
N MET A 741 11.58 15.70 -6.27
CA MET A 741 11.70 17.16 -6.29
C MET A 741 12.20 17.73 -4.97
N GLU A 742 11.60 17.34 -3.83
CA GLU A 742 12.06 17.74 -2.48
C GLU A 742 13.52 17.33 -2.24
N GLY A 743 13.92 16.17 -2.77
CA GLY A 743 15.29 15.65 -2.71
C GLY A 743 16.35 16.51 -3.42
N ILE A 744 15.97 17.51 -4.24
CA ILE A 744 16.90 18.47 -4.85
C ILE A 744 17.53 19.36 -3.76
N GLY A 745 16.71 19.88 -2.83
CA GLY A 745 17.18 20.71 -1.72
C GLY A 745 18.15 19.95 -0.82
N ASN A 746 17.85 18.68 -0.54
CA ASN A 746 18.73 17.80 0.23
C ASN A 746 20.08 17.57 -0.50
N SER A 747 20.08 17.37 -1.82
CA SER A 747 21.32 17.16 -2.58
C SER A 747 22.23 18.40 -2.59
N LEU A 748 21.62 19.59 -2.71
CA LEU A 748 22.32 20.87 -2.59
C LEU A 748 22.88 21.11 -1.18
N TYR A 749 22.18 20.67 -0.14
CA TYR A 749 22.65 20.77 1.23
C TYR A 749 23.85 19.85 1.53
N PHE A 750 23.86 18.64 0.93
CA PHE A 750 24.93 17.65 1.12
C PHE A 750 26.14 17.82 0.19
N CYS A 751 26.09 18.68 -0.82
CA CYS A 751 27.28 19.03 -1.60
C CYS A 751 28.30 19.76 -0.70
N ARG A 752 29.58 19.85 -1.12
CA ARG A 752 30.60 20.59 -0.37
C ARG A 752 30.47 22.11 -0.56
N TRP A 753 29.31 22.68 -0.22
CA TRP A 753 29.00 24.10 -0.40
C TRP A 753 29.94 25.04 0.35
N TYR A 754 30.62 24.55 1.40
CA TYR A 754 31.65 25.29 2.13
C TYR A 754 32.96 25.49 1.33
N ASP A 755 33.19 24.67 0.29
CA ASP A 755 34.30 24.82 -0.67
C ASP A 755 33.89 25.67 -1.90
N ILE A 756 32.61 26.07 -2.00
CA ILE A 756 32.05 26.82 -3.13
C ILE A 756 32.11 28.35 -2.87
N PRO A 757 32.40 29.19 -3.90
CA PRO A 757 32.38 30.64 -3.76
C PRO A 757 31.08 31.22 -3.16
N ARG A 758 31.21 32.19 -2.24
CA ARG A 758 30.08 32.72 -1.45
C ARG A 758 28.92 33.30 -2.28
N ASN A 759 29.18 33.80 -3.49
CA ASN A 759 28.14 34.25 -4.42
C ASN A 759 27.29 33.08 -4.93
N VAL A 760 27.93 32.01 -5.39
CA VAL A 760 27.26 30.77 -5.83
C VAL A 760 26.45 30.14 -4.68
N VAL A 761 26.99 30.15 -3.45
CA VAL A 761 26.28 29.63 -2.26
C VAL A 761 25.02 30.46 -1.94
N LYS A 762 25.04 31.79 -2.11
CA LYS A 762 23.83 32.62 -1.96
C LYS A 762 22.76 32.21 -2.97
N ASP A 763 23.14 32.00 -4.23
CA ASP A 763 22.20 31.64 -5.29
C ASP A 763 21.60 30.24 -5.08
N MET A 764 22.37 29.30 -4.52
CA MET A 764 21.89 27.96 -4.14
C MET A 764 20.76 28.00 -3.09
N ILE A 765 20.68 29.03 -2.23
CA ILE A 765 19.62 29.16 -1.23
C ILE A 765 18.25 29.26 -1.92
N TYR A 766 18.12 30.03 -3.00
CA TYR A 766 16.86 30.13 -3.75
C TYR A 766 16.41 28.79 -4.33
N VAL A 767 17.36 27.93 -4.73
CA VAL A 767 17.08 26.59 -5.25
C VAL A 767 16.59 25.66 -4.15
N ILE A 768 17.21 25.72 -2.96
CA ILE A 768 16.76 24.98 -1.77
C ILE A 768 15.37 25.47 -1.33
N MET A 769 15.15 26.78 -1.23
CA MET A 769 13.84 27.36 -0.91
C MET A 769 12.76 26.92 -1.90
N LYS A 770 13.07 26.85 -3.22
CA LYS A 770 12.09 26.37 -4.20
C LYS A 770 11.87 24.85 -4.12
N ALA A 771 12.88 24.07 -3.75
CA ALA A 771 12.72 22.63 -3.54
C ALA A 771 11.91 22.28 -2.27
N GLN A 772 11.77 23.21 -1.33
CA GLN A 772 10.88 23.09 -0.16
C GLN A 772 9.39 23.32 -0.49
N ASP A 773 9.06 23.82 -1.69
CA ASP A 773 7.68 23.94 -2.17
C ASP A 773 7.26 22.64 -2.87
N PRO A 774 6.41 21.79 -2.25
CA PRO A 774 6.15 20.43 -2.70
C PRO A 774 5.41 20.37 -4.03
N VAL A 775 6.02 19.70 -5.01
CA VAL A 775 5.45 19.54 -6.35
C VAL A 775 4.41 18.41 -6.36
N PHE A 776 3.14 18.78 -6.23
CA PHE A 776 2.02 17.83 -6.22
C PHE A 776 1.43 17.57 -7.61
N LEU A 777 1.21 16.28 -7.92
CA LEU A 777 0.24 15.86 -8.94
C LEU A 777 -1.18 16.13 -8.40
N LYS A 778 -2.05 16.77 -9.19
CA LYS A 778 -3.39 17.21 -8.75
C LYS A 778 -4.47 16.89 -9.78
N ALA A 779 -5.50 16.16 -9.37
CA ALA A 779 -6.71 15.99 -10.15
C ALA A 779 -7.46 17.34 -10.23
N GLY A 780 -7.51 17.91 -11.44
CA GLY A 780 -8.16 19.16 -11.81
C GLY A 780 -7.96 20.30 -10.81
N LYS A 781 -6.73 20.45 -10.29
CA LYS A 781 -6.32 21.43 -9.26
C LYS A 781 -6.95 21.26 -7.87
N LEU A 782 -7.97 20.42 -7.70
CA LEU A 782 -8.73 20.22 -6.45
C LEU A 782 -8.10 19.17 -5.52
N PHE A 783 -7.86 17.95 -6.02
CA PHE A 783 -7.40 16.83 -5.18
C PHE A 783 -5.93 16.52 -5.45
N VAL A 784 -5.10 16.48 -4.39
CA VAL A 784 -3.73 15.98 -4.50
C VAL A 784 -3.75 14.47 -4.69
N ILE A 785 -3.08 13.98 -5.72
CA ILE A 785 -2.89 12.55 -5.98
C ILE A 785 -1.63 12.09 -5.26
N ASN A 786 -1.82 11.42 -4.13
CA ASN A 786 -0.78 10.80 -3.32
C ASN A 786 -1.34 9.54 -2.64
N LEU A 787 -0.50 8.82 -1.88
CA LEU A 787 -0.88 7.57 -1.22
C LEU A 787 -1.91 7.77 -0.10
N GLN A 788 -1.98 8.95 0.51
CA GLN A 788 -3.03 9.28 1.50
C GLN A 788 -4.41 9.32 0.83
N THR A 789 -4.52 9.97 -0.33
CA THR A 789 -5.75 10.02 -1.14
C THR A 789 -6.17 8.62 -1.60
N TYR A 790 -5.22 7.76 -2.01
CA TYR A 790 -5.50 6.35 -2.35
C TYR A 790 -6.11 5.58 -1.16
N MET A 791 -5.45 5.59 0.00
CA MET A 791 -5.95 4.92 1.21
C MET A 791 -7.33 5.43 1.62
N SER A 792 -7.56 6.73 1.45
CA SER A 792 -8.85 7.37 1.71
C SER A 792 -9.96 6.83 0.80
N ILE A 793 -9.68 6.61 -0.49
CA ILE A 793 -10.64 6.04 -1.45
C ILE A 793 -10.95 4.58 -1.09
N VAL A 794 -9.93 3.74 -0.91
CA VAL A 794 -10.11 2.32 -0.51
C VAL A 794 -10.98 2.20 0.74
N LYS A 795 -10.67 2.99 1.77
CA LYS A 795 -11.40 3.01 3.03
C LYS A 795 -12.86 3.46 2.87
N SER A 796 -13.09 4.46 2.03
CA SER A 796 -14.44 4.98 1.76
C SER A 796 -15.27 3.93 1.02
N SER A 797 -14.71 3.31 -0.03
CA SER A 797 -15.34 2.22 -0.77
C SER A 797 -15.71 1.05 0.13
N MET A 798 -14.78 0.54 0.96
CA MET A 798 -15.11 -0.55 1.89
C MET A 798 -16.19 -0.14 2.89
N SER A 799 -16.21 1.10 3.37
CA SER A 799 -17.27 1.60 4.26
C SER A 799 -18.65 1.64 3.58
N TYR A 800 -18.73 2.07 2.31
CA TYR A 800 -19.99 2.01 1.55
C TYR A 800 -20.45 0.57 1.32
N LEU A 801 -19.52 -0.34 1.00
CA LEU A 801 -19.81 -1.76 0.83
C LEU A 801 -20.30 -2.42 2.13
N SER A 802 -19.73 -2.08 3.28
CA SER A 802 -20.22 -2.54 4.60
C SER A 802 -21.67 -2.08 4.85
N VAL A 803 -22.02 -0.83 4.54
CA VAL A 803 -23.39 -0.31 4.68
C VAL A 803 -24.35 -1.01 3.71
N LEU A 804 -23.94 -1.19 2.46
CA LEU A 804 -24.75 -1.90 1.46
C LEU A 804 -24.98 -3.36 1.83
N ARG A 805 -24.03 -4.07 2.47
CA ARG A 805 -24.27 -5.41 3.01
C ARG A 805 -25.42 -5.40 4.04
N VAL A 806 -25.37 -4.47 4.99
CA VAL A 806 -26.40 -4.39 6.04
C VAL A 806 -27.77 -4.17 5.41
N MET A 807 -27.89 -3.27 4.44
CA MET A 807 -29.15 -2.99 3.76
C MET A 807 -29.70 -4.13 2.90
N VAL A 808 -28.87 -5.10 2.50
CA VAL A 808 -29.31 -6.33 1.79
C VAL A 808 -29.69 -7.44 2.76
N ASN A 809 -29.09 -7.45 3.96
CA ASN A 809 -29.35 -8.43 5.00
C ASN A 809 -30.53 -8.03 5.93
N THR A 810 -31.23 -6.93 5.64
CA THR A 810 -32.43 -6.43 6.33
C THR A 810 -33.64 -6.43 5.43
#